data_AF-A0ABC9G4A1-F1
#
_entry.id   AF-A0ABC9G4A1-F1
#
_cell.length_a   1.000
_cell.length_b   1.000
_cell.length_c   1.000
_cell.angle_alpha   90.00
_cell.angle_beta   90.00
_cell.angle_gamma   90.00
#
_symmetry.space_group_name_H-M   'P 1'
#
loop_
_entity.id
_entity.type
_entity.pdbx_description
1 polymer ?
#
loop_
_entity_poly.entity_id
_entity_poly.type
_entity_poly.pdbx_seq_one_letter_code
_entity_poly.pdbx_strand_id
1 'polypeptide(L)'
;MAAAADLRPASEDGQRKCRLFQCFCCWSRCCSPGIPRIGPRSEYSPADTSAPYGLDLRSGEEEEEEEEGTPPLWSVLVGCTSADHPSHNLRIHQFRVTGTGRVIGHNNDHLELFCGVSPIDDNKHTVFPVARAATVAADGNLYIICEHMPAIGSSGQQQADEEKVFHPKAFSLNTADKDLSTLPPLPFTRGSWEAISACGKLWVPLVLVKTGSYRGTWRLIVYELNGDCWLETNSVEFPYKPSLERGYRGVSLQGYVVLDSRFILLSCSDSIFFLFECASGELSRVVTDGRRQYIPITGKAVHVKRDEMIYFIRGTQLFAYKNLPKSGEPLATPIEIATIWPYDKEGCGSMVHLGGRMLCAVWINMRQSCGCATRHALITTLRVTGIADESGCFVPNGVHVLHSTCRQIDMLRCNAPGYTYYDTFCFLQKCQDPGAKFDPSDDLSEMGGFYCPQVEKFSEMPTCCREFLNGKPEPGSGVIALDSCKMATRSDFYFICQADQCSLLYQISTSGGKLTCSDKALKAVLHLDTVRFRDVGANDPPEWYFVHRGSTLDVIPSSPDCNHYVVDVERKSYRLYNSKRSKLFFSAVFRAGQYVVALCDTLQYVYVLRNNFQWRRQKTASRSVDVSQKVKVSGFVDLIDDKFMISDFDTDESFLFDLKRWEWFSVSPSFGLLSGRCIFTEGFVYTCSNNGLYAYELTCDDTSYSLDVPIMLDFSWKYICGNRRFLSFDSICKGEIDDSIVFCVVYGHETEPPSTSHTLATTTVQVKLLETALGTKMPVRLDHVDISVSSIVQKGWILTNYAFSV
;
A
#
# COMPACT_ATOMS: atom_id res chain seq x y z
N MET A 1 -28.18 -35.54 25.75
CA MET A 1 -27.11 -35.18 26.70
C MET A 1 -25.81 -35.10 25.91
N ALA A 2 -25.52 -33.93 25.33
CA ALA A 2 -24.27 -33.64 24.65
C ALA A 2 -23.44 -32.75 25.60
N ALA A 3 -22.18 -33.10 25.79
CA ALA A 3 -21.29 -32.46 26.75
C ALA A 3 -21.13 -30.97 26.42
N ALA A 4 -21.38 -30.13 27.43
CA ALA A 4 -21.00 -28.72 27.40
C ALA A 4 -19.48 -28.64 27.26
N ALA A 5 -19.00 -28.15 26.12
CA ALA A 5 -17.60 -27.78 25.96
C ALA A 5 -17.37 -26.51 26.79
N ASP A 6 -16.54 -26.64 27.82
CA ASP A 6 -16.05 -25.56 28.67
C ASP A 6 -15.41 -24.44 27.79
N LEU A 7 -16.15 -23.36 27.57
CA LEU A 7 -15.65 -22.11 26.99
C LEU A 7 -14.82 -21.40 28.07
N ARG A 8 -13.53 -21.74 28.17
CA ARG A 8 -12.62 -20.90 28.96
C ARG A 8 -12.33 -19.62 28.18
N PRO A 9 -12.50 -18.42 28.76
CA PRO A 9 -11.99 -17.19 28.17
C PRO A 9 -10.48 -17.31 27.96
N ALA A 10 -9.96 -16.63 26.93
CA ALA A 10 -8.51 -16.54 26.70
C ALA A 10 -7.81 -16.17 28.01
N SER A 11 -6.77 -16.91 28.39
CA SER A 11 -6.05 -16.67 29.63
C SER A 11 -5.60 -15.20 29.72
N GLU A 12 -5.65 -14.60 30.91
CA GLU A 12 -5.23 -13.21 31.15
C GLU A 12 -3.82 -12.91 30.60
N ASP A 13 -2.97 -13.93 30.46
CA ASP A 13 -1.62 -13.85 29.87
C ASP A 13 -1.60 -13.59 28.36
N GLY A 14 -2.65 -13.97 27.62
CA GLY A 14 -2.80 -13.68 26.18
C GLY A 14 -3.19 -12.22 25.90
N GLN A 15 -4.01 -11.62 26.78
CA GLN A 15 -4.39 -10.21 26.71
C GLN A 15 -3.24 -9.27 27.13
N ARG A 16 -2.34 -9.72 28.01
CA ARG A 16 -1.12 -8.96 28.41
C ARG A 16 -0.09 -8.78 27.29
N LYS A 17 -0.24 -9.45 26.13
CA LYS A 17 0.71 -9.42 25.01
C LYS A 17 0.26 -8.62 23.78
N CYS A 18 -0.96 -8.08 23.75
CA CYS A 18 -1.42 -7.25 22.62
C CYS A 18 -0.65 -5.93 22.61
N ARG A 19 0.17 -5.70 21.59
CA ARG A 19 0.93 -4.44 21.39
C ARG A 19 0.33 -3.53 20.33
N LEU A 20 -0.78 -3.94 19.72
CA LEU A 20 -1.46 -3.19 18.67
C LEU A 20 -1.91 -1.83 19.21
N PHE A 21 -1.73 -0.76 18.43
CA PHE A 21 -2.15 0.62 18.73
C PHE A 21 -1.47 1.32 19.94
N GLN A 22 -0.54 0.67 20.65
CA GLN A 22 0.15 1.26 21.82
C GLN A 22 1.28 2.25 21.46
N CYS A 23 1.76 2.29 20.20
CA CYS A 23 2.88 3.16 19.81
C CYS A 23 2.44 4.63 19.64
N PHE A 24 2.62 5.42 20.70
CA PHE A 24 2.53 6.89 20.70
C PHE A 24 3.24 7.55 19.51
N CYS A 25 4.42 7.04 19.17
CA CYS A 25 5.22 7.46 18.02
C CYS A 25 4.51 7.46 16.67
N CYS A 26 3.74 6.41 16.38
CA CYS A 26 3.04 6.23 15.12
C CYS A 26 1.84 7.17 15.05
N TRP A 27 1.07 7.25 16.15
CA TRP A 27 -0.03 8.20 16.29
C TRP A 27 0.45 9.64 16.07
N SER A 28 1.54 10.05 16.73
CA SER A 28 2.05 11.43 16.62
C SER A 28 2.64 11.78 15.25
N ARG A 29 3.14 10.81 14.49
CA ARG A 29 3.81 11.08 13.19
C ARG A 29 2.89 10.92 11.99
N CYS A 30 1.93 10.01 12.06
CA CYS A 30 1.12 9.63 10.90
C CYS A 30 -0.29 10.23 10.95
N CYS A 31 -0.85 10.47 12.14
CA CYS A 31 -2.20 11.04 12.24
C CYS A 31 -2.18 12.58 12.18
N SER A 32 -3.28 13.17 11.71
CA SER A 32 -3.42 14.63 11.67
C SER A 32 -3.47 15.26 13.07
N PRO A 33 -3.04 16.53 13.22
CA PRO A 33 -3.19 17.26 14.47
C PRO A 33 -4.66 17.27 14.94
N GLY A 34 -4.94 16.78 16.14
CA GLY A 34 -6.31 16.68 16.69
C GLY A 34 -6.91 15.28 16.72
N ILE A 35 -6.26 14.27 16.12
CA ILE A 35 -6.65 12.88 16.30
C ILE A 35 -6.13 12.35 17.64
N PRO A 36 -7.01 11.89 18.55
CA PRO A 36 -6.60 11.36 19.85
C PRO A 36 -5.97 9.98 19.71
N ARG A 37 -4.94 9.71 20.53
CA ARG A 37 -4.32 8.39 20.62
C ARG A 37 -5.26 7.41 21.32
N ILE A 38 -5.47 6.25 20.71
CA ILE A 38 -6.23 5.15 21.31
C ILE A 38 -5.47 3.85 21.19
N GLY A 39 -5.14 3.27 22.34
CA GLY A 39 -4.67 1.91 22.50
C GLY A 39 -5.74 0.98 23.08
N PRO A 40 -5.46 -0.33 23.16
CA PRO A 40 -6.18 -1.24 24.02
C PRO A 40 -6.13 -0.67 25.45
N ARG A 41 -7.30 -0.46 26.08
CA ARG A 41 -7.50 0.10 27.45
C ARG A 41 -7.50 1.63 27.59
N SER A 42 -7.41 2.41 26.52
CA SER A 42 -7.61 3.88 26.57
C SER A 42 -8.81 4.32 25.73
N GLU A 43 -9.76 5.02 26.32
CA GLU A 43 -10.89 5.63 25.59
C GLU A 43 -10.70 7.14 25.51
N TYR A 44 -11.14 7.76 24.41
CA TYR A 44 -11.13 9.21 24.30
C TYR A 44 -12.56 9.74 24.21
N SER A 45 -12.91 10.62 25.16
CA SER A 45 -14.07 11.49 25.12
C SER A 45 -13.64 12.92 25.52
N PRO A 46 -14.06 13.98 24.81
CA PRO A 46 -13.80 15.36 25.21
C PRO A 46 -14.41 15.67 26.58
N ALA A 47 -13.67 16.40 27.42
CA ALA A 47 -14.02 16.69 28.82
C ALA A 47 -15.34 17.47 29.02
N ASP A 48 -15.90 18.08 27.96
CA ASP A 48 -17.09 18.93 28.02
C ASP A 48 -18.34 18.33 27.35
N THR A 49 -18.48 17.00 27.28
CA THR A 49 -19.73 16.40 26.77
C THR A 49 -20.89 16.42 27.78
N SER A 50 -20.69 16.96 28.99
CA SER A 50 -21.73 17.15 30.02
C SER A 50 -22.55 18.44 29.87
N ALA A 51 -22.18 19.33 28.92
CA ALA A 51 -23.04 20.42 28.50
C ALA A 51 -23.81 19.99 27.23
N PRO A 52 -25.13 20.15 27.15
CA PRO A 52 -25.83 20.09 25.87
C PRO A 52 -25.33 21.27 25.05
N TYR A 53 -24.26 21.06 24.26
CA TYR A 53 -23.86 22.00 23.24
C TYR A 53 -25.07 22.18 22.32
N GLY A 54 -25.64 23.37 22.41
CA GLY A 54 -26.94 23.72 21.84
C GLY A 54 -27.11 23.16 20.43
N LEU A 55 -28.27 22.58 20.21
CA LEU A 55 -28.89 22.50 18.91
C LEU A 55 -28.77 23.89 18.24
N ASP A 56 -27.82 24.04 17.31
CA ASP A 56 -27.89 25.06 16.26
C ASP A 56 -28.99 24.65 15.26
N LEU A 57 -30.23 24.66 15.77
CA LEU A 57 -31.50 24.65 15.05
C LEU A 57 -32.10 26.07 14.92
N ARG A 58 -31.29 27.14 15.04
CA ARG A 58 -31.79 28.50 14.82
C ARG A 58 -30.98 29.28 13.81
N SER A 59 -31.24 28.99 12.54
CA SER A 59 -31.59 30.02 11.55
C SER A 59 -32.15 29.35 10.28
N GLY A 60 -33.46 29.35 10.14
CA GLY A 60 -34.18 28.83 8.97
C GLY A 60 -35.40 28.03 9.39
N GLU A 61 -36.56 28.67 9.34
CA GLU A 61 -37.88 28.21 9.75
C GLU A 61 -38.24 26.83 9.19
N GLU A 62 -38.54 25.87 10.06
CA GLU A 62 -39.56 24.83 9.90
C GLU A 62 -39.78 24.20 11.29
N GLU A 63 -40.91 24.55 11.90
CA GLU A 63 -41.37 24.05 13.20
C GLU A 63 -41.83 22.59 13.06
N GLU A 64 -41.15 21.65 13.73
CA GLU A 64 -41.76 20.40 14.18
C GLU A 64 -41.51 20.28 15.69
N GLU A 65 -42.59 20.02 16.43
CA GLU A 65 -42.68 19.97 17.88
C GLU A 65 -41.69 18.95 18.47
N GLU A 66 -40.70 19.40 19.25
CA GLU A 66 -39.85 18.52 20.06
C GLU A 66 -40.64 18.04 21.29
N GLU A 67 -41.15 16.81 21.25
CA GLU A 67 -41.42 16.02 22.46
C GLU A 67 -40.09 15.83 23.23
N GLU A 68 -40.13 15.94 24.57
CA GLU A 68 -39.05 15.57 25.48
C GLU A 68 -38.66 14.09 25.28
N GLY A 69 -37.78 13.83 24.31
CA GLY A 69 -37.39 12.48 23.88
C GLY A 69 -35.93 12.17 24.17
N THR A 70 -35.68 10.92 24.59
CA THR A 70 -34.37 10.31 24.82
C THR A 70 -33.41 10.58 23.64
N PRO A 71 -32.12 10.92 23.87
CA PRO A 71 -31.18 11.22 22.79
C PRO A 71 -31.11 10.08 21.75
N PRO A 72 -30.97 10.39 20.44
CA PRO A 72 -31.06 9.39 19.38
C PRO A 72 -29.99 8.31 19.54
N LEU A 73 -30.36 7.05 19.38
CA LEU A 73 -29.47 5.89 19.48
C LEU A 73 -29.35 5.22 18.11
N TRP A 74 -28.13 5.13 17.59
CA TRP A 74 -27.84 4.51 16.29
C TRP A 74 -27.21 3.14 16.47
N SER A 75 -27.78 2.14 15.81
CA SER A 75 -27.20 0.80 15.70
C SER A 75 -26.30 0.72 14.46
N VAL A 76 -25.08 0.21 14.61
CA VAL A 76 -24.11 0.03 13.52
C VAL A 76 -23.67 -1.42 13.46
N LEU A 77 -23.80 -2.02 12.27
CA LEU A 77 -23.46 -3.40 11.96
C LEU A 77 -22.13 -3.49 11.19
N VAL A 78 -21.29 -4.44 11.59
CA VAL A 78 -19.95 -4.72 11.06
C VAL A 78 -19.92 -6.16 10.54
N GLY A 79 -19.70 -6.35 9.24
CA GLY A 79 -19.59 -7.68 8.63
C GLY A 79 -18.14 -8.10 8.40
N CYS A 80 -17.77 -9.30 8.87
CA CYS A 80 -16.44 -9.88 8.69
C CYS A 80 -16.52 -11.35 8.22
N THR A 81 -15.60 -11.76 7.36
CA THR A 81 -15.46 -13.15 6.86
C THR A 81 -14.06 -13.71 7.12
N SER A 82 -13.93 -15.04 7.18
CA SER A 82 -12.65 -15.75 7.33
C SER A 82 -12.58 -16.95 6.37
N ALA A 83 -11.91 -16.79 5.22
CA ALA A 83 -11.92 -17.81 4.15
C ALA A 83 -11.24 -19.15 4.53
N ASP A 84 -10.33 -19.14 5.51
CA ASP A 84 -9.52 -20.33 5.88
C ASP A 84 -10.20 -21.28 6.87
N HIS A 85 -11.37 -20.92 7.39
CA HIS A 85 -12.12 -21.75 8.34
C HIS A 85 -13.54 -21.90 7.83
N PRO A 86 -13.94 -23.04 7.24
CA PRO A 86 -15.27 -23.23 6.65
C PRO A 86 -16.42 -23.18 7.68
N SER A 87 -16.10 -23.26 8.98
CA SER A 87 -17.03 -22.96 10.07
C SER A 87 -17.28 -21.46 10.28
N HIS A 88 -16.43 -20.58 9.74
CA HIS A 88 -16.40 -19.14 9.98
C HIS A 88 -16.70 -18.40 8.67
N ASN A 89 -17.97 -18.42 8.27
CA ASN A 89 -18.46 -17.73 7.08
C ASN A 89 -18.59 -16.22 7.36
N LEU A 90 -19.78 -15.64 7.21
CA LEU A 90 -20.00 -14.23 7.52
C LEU A 90 -20.46 -14.09 8.98
N ARG A 91 -19.75 -13.28 9.77
CA ARG A 91 -20.16 -12.85 11.11
C ARG A 91 -20.52 -11.38 11.09
N ILE A 92 -21.68 -11.06 11.64
CA ILE A 92 -22.20 -9.71 11.75
C ILE A 92 -22.15 -9.32 13.21
N HIS A 93 -21.41 -8.26 13.52
CA HIS A 93 -21.29 -7.69 14.84
C HIS A 93 -22.02 -6.36 14.92
N GLN A 94 -22.42 -5.96 16.12
CA GLN A 94 -23.16 -4.73 16.38
C GLN A 94 -22.47 -3.90 17.46
N PHE A 95 -22.56 -2.58 17.30
CA PHE A 95 -22.35 -1.62 18.38
C PHE A 95 -23.35 -0.47 18.25
N ARG A 96 -23.53 0.27 19.35
CA ARG A 96 -24.46 1.39 19.41
C ARG A 96 -23.73 2.71 19.63
N VAL A 97 -24.27 3.78 19.06
CA VAL A 97 -23.75 5.15 19.19
C VAL A 97 -24.86 6.09 19.62
N THR A 98 -24.62 6.85 20.67
CA THR A 98 -25.56 7.84 21.22
C THR A 98 -25.57 9.13 20.41
N GLY A 99 -26.58 9.98 20.63
CA GLY A 99 -26.74 11.28 19.96
C GLY A 99 -25.58 12.26 20.16
N THR A 100 -24.80 12.09 21.23
CA THR A 100 -23.59 12.88 21.50
C THR A 100 -22.37 12.39 20.70
N GLY A 101 -22.47 11.21 20.09
CA GLY A 101 -21.38 10.52 19.38
C GLY A 101 -20.63 9.51 20.24
N ARG A 102 -20.99 9.32 21.53
CA ARG A 102 -20.38 8.27 22.37
C ARG A 102 -20.78 6.88 21.87
N VAL A 103 -19.78 6.01 21.71
CA VAL A 103 -19.96 4.59 21.41
C VAL A 103 -20.23 3.87 22.73
N ILE A 104 -21.27 3.03 22.79
CA ILE A 104 -21.66 2.31 24.00
C ILE A 104 -20.77 1.09 24.22
N GLY A 105 -20.40 0.86 25.49
CA GLY A 105 -19.51 -0.22 25.94
C GLY A 105 -18.10 0.27 26.27
N HIS A 106 -17.30 -0.56 26.95
CA HIS A 106 -15.95 -0.21 27.39
C HIS A 106 -14.85 -0.54 26.37
N ASN A 107 -13.69 0.09 26.48
CA ASN A 107 -12.55 -0.30 25.66
C ASN A 107 -12.17 -1.77 25.87
N ASN A 108 -11.88 -2.47 24.78
CA ASN A 108 -11.53 -3.87 24.62
C ASN A 108 -12.66 -4.87 24.75
N ASP A 109 -13.89 -4.48 25.08
CA ASP A 109 -14.95 -5.49 25.03
C ASP A 109 -15.18 -5.95 23.59
N HIS A 110 -15.74 -7.14 23.49
CA HIS A 110 -16.18 -7.68 22.23
C HIS A 110 -17.33 -6.85 21.65
N LEU A 111 -17.36 -6.66 20.34
CA LEU A 111 -18.57 -6.22 19.66
C LEU A 111 -19.65 -7.30 19.79
N GLU A 112 -20.88 -6.88 20.05
CA GLU A 112 -22.03 -7.77 20.23
C GLU A 112 -22.19 -8.62 18.97
N LEU A 113 -22.23 -9.95 19.09
CA LEU A 113 -22.52 -10.80 17.93
C LEU A 113 -24.00 -10.65 17.58
N PHE A 114 -24.28 -10.10 16.40
CA PHE A 114 -25.64 -9.88 15.94
C PHE A 114 -26.21 -11.14 15.29
N CYS A 115 -25.52 -11.66 14.27
CA CYS A 115 -25.94 -12.83 13.50
C CYS A 115 -24.73 -13.47 12.78
N GLY A 116 -24.82 -14.77 12.48
CA GLY A 116 -23.89 -15.48 11.62
C GLY A 116 -24.60 -16.03 10.39
N VAL A 117 -24.01 -15.84 9.20
CA VAL A 117 -24.55 -16.33 7.93
C VAL A 117 -23.60 -17.37 7.36
N SER A 118 -24.10 -18.59 7.16
CA SER A 118 -23.36 -19.73 6.63
C SER A 118 -24.07 -20.32 5.40
N PRO A 119 -23.35 -21.01 4.49
CA PRO A 119 -23.97 -21.78 3.44
C PRO A 119 -24.93 -22.81 4.05
N ILE A 120 -26.19 -22.79 3.60
CA ILE A 120 -27.27 -23.67 4.09
C ILE A 120 -27.03 -25.14 3.70
N ASP A 121 -26.19 -25.39 2.70
CA ASP A 121 -25.89 -26.74 2.22
C ASP A 121 -24.84 -27.39 3.13
N ASP A 122 -25.14 -28.55 3.72
CA ASP A 122 -24.32 -29.37 4.64
C ASP A 122 -22.91 -29.76 4.11
N ASN A 123 -22.49 -29.25 2.96
CA ASN A 123 -21.16 -29.43 2.43
C ASN A 123 -20.18 -28.50 3.15
N LYS A 124 -19.42 -29.07 4.09
CA LYS A 124 -18.25 -28.51 4.80
C LYS A 124 -17.11 -27.99 3.88
N HIS A 125 -17.40 -27.81 2.59
CA HIS A 125 -16.46 -27.56 1.50
C HIS A 125 -16.76 -26.28 0.73
N THR A 126 -17.65 -25.40 1.20
CA THR A 126 -17.86 -24.07 0.59
C THR A 126 -17.79 -22.96 1.63
N VAL A 127 -17.37 -21.78 1.20
CA VAL A 127 -17.11 -20.61 2.05
C VAL A 127 -17.66 -19.33 1.41
N PHE A 128 -17.87 -18.32 2.25
CA PHE A 128 -18.16 -16.95 1.83
C PHE A 128 -16.92 -16.06 2.07
N PRO A 129 -16.04 -15.87 1.06
CA PRO A 129 -14.81 -15.10 1.24
C PRO A 129 -15.07 -13.59 1.36
N VAL A 130 -16.10 -13.08 0.69
CA VAL A 130 -16.50 -11.67 0.68
C VAL A 130 -18.02 -11.56 0.74
N ALA A 131 -18.52 -10.54 1.44
CA ALA A 131 -19.93 -10.17 1.44
C ALA A 131 -20.11 -8.66 1.26
N ARG A 132 -21.21 -8.23 0.64
CA ARG A 132 -21.64 -6.82 0.62
C ARG A 132 -23.07 -6.76 1.13
N ALA A 133 -23.39 -5.67 1.83
CA ALA A 133 -24.72 -5.51 2.38
C ALA A 133 -25.24 -4.09 2.18
N ALA A 134 -26.57 -3.96 2.14
CA ALA A 134 -27.28 -2.70 2.13
C ALA A 134 -28.57 -2.81 2.95
N THR A 135 -28.91 -1.74 3.67
CA THR A 135 -30.17 -1.66 4.43
C THR A 135 -31.18 -0.89 3.60
N VAL A 136 -32.36 -1.47 3.38
CA VAL A 136 -33.46 -0.79 2.68
C VAL A 136 -34.34 -0.09 3.71
N ALA A 137 -34.55 1.21 3.53
CA ALA A 137 -35.27 2.03 4.50
C ALA A 137 -36.76 1.69 4.61
N ALA A 138 -37.36 1.11 3.57
CA ALA A 138 -38.79 0.84 3.50
C ALA A 138 -39.23 -0.30 4.43
N ASP A 139 -38.39 -1.32 4.61
CA ASP A 139 -38.71 -2.51 5.43
C ASP A 139 -37.71 -2.73 6.58
N GLY A 140 -36.62 -1.96 6.65
CA GLY A 140 -35.61 -2.07 7.71
C GLY A 140 -34.72 -3.31 7.60
N ASN A 141 -34.87 -4.10 6.53
CA ASN A 141 -34.11 -5.33 6.34
C ASN A 141 -32.68 -5.05 5.86
N LEU A 142 -31.75 -5.89 6.32
CA LEU A 142 -30.39 -5.92 5.83
C LEU A 142 -30.28 -6.96 4.72
N TYR A 143 -30.06 -6.50 3.50
CA TYR A 143 -29.81 -7.36 2.36
C TYR A 143 -28.33 -7.66 2.24
N ILE A 144 -27.98 -8.94 2.16
CA ILE A 144 -26.60 -9.42 2.17
C ILE A 144 -26.39 -10.26 0.93
N ILE A 145 -25.35 -9.96 0.16
CA ILE A 145 -24.90 -10.79 -0.95
C ILE A 145 -23.52 -11.31 -0.58
N CYS A 146 -23.34 -12.63 -0.64
CA CYS A 146 -22.10 -13.33 -0.35
C CYS A 146 -21.54 -13.94 -1.63
N GLU A 147 -20.26 -13.71 -1.90
CA GLU A 147 -19.52 -14.51 -2.88
C GLU A 147 -19.52 -15.97 -2.41
N HIS A 148 -19.75 -16.92 -3.32
CA HIS A 148 -19.82 -18.34 -2.97
C HIS A 148 -18.70 -19.10 -3.68
N MET A 149 -17.80 -19.72 -2.91
CA MET A 149 -16.62 -20.39 -3.43
C MET A 149 -16.36 -21.73 -2.71
N PRO A 150 -15.65 -22.68 -3.34
CA PRO A 150 -15.17 -23.88 -2.64
C PRO A 150 -14.10 -23.53 -1.60
N ALA A 151 -14.05 -24.27 -0.50
CA ALA A 151 -13.07 -24.11 0.56
C ALA A 151 -11.64 -24.50 0.08
N ILE A 152 -10.63 -23.72 0.48
CA ILE A 152 -9.23 -23.97 0.13
C ILE A 152 -8.75 -25.23 0.87
N GLY A 153 -8.35 -26.29 0.15
CA GLY A 153 -7.83 -27.54 0.72
C GLY A 153 -8.52 -28.84 0.29
N SER A 154 -9.59 -28.78 -0.52
CA SER A 154 -10.31 -29.96 -1.04
C SER A 154 -9.68 -30.57 -2.31
N SER A 155 -8.38 -30.37 -2.56
CA SER A 155 -7.66 -30.85 -3.76
C SER A 155 -7.26 -32.33 -3.68
N GLY A 156 -8.16 -33.20 -3.22
CA GLY A 156 -7.94 -34.65 -3.10
C GLY A 156 -8.76 -35.52 -4.05
N GLN A 157 -9.85 -35.01 -4.63
CA GLN A 157 -10.69 -35.77 -5.55
C GLN A 157 -11.18 -34.87 -6.69
N GLN A 158 -10.30 -34.62 -7.67
CA GLN A 158 -10.78 -34.32 -9.03
C GLN A 158 -11.27 -35.63 -9.64
N GLN A 159 -12.49 -36.04 -9.28
CA GLN A 159 -13.29 -36.85 -10.17
C GLN A 159 -14.09 -35.90 -11.06
N ALA A 160 -14.12 -36.24 -12.34
CA ALA A 160 -14.72 -35.51 -13.43
C ALA A 160 -16.25 -35.43 -13.30
N ASP A 161 -16.73 -34.63 -12.36
CA ASP A 161 -18.10 -34.12 -12.34
C ASP A 161 -18.09 -32.67 -12.83
N GLU A 162 -19.12 -32.33 -13.60
CA GLU A 162 -19.40 -31.04 -14.25
C GLU A 162 -18.85 -29.84 -13.46
N GLU A 163 -18.23 -28.89 -14.17
CA GLU A 163 -17.70 -27.64 -13.61
C GLU A 163 -18.78 -26.93 -12.78
N LYS A 164 -18.83 -27.20 -11.47
CA LYS A 164 -19.94 -26.74 -10.63
C LYS A 164 -19.83 -25.22 -10.51
N VAL A 165 -20.75 -24.53 -11.19
CA VAL A 165 -20.81 -23.08 -11.22
C VAL A 165 -21.39 -22.58 -9.90
N PHE A 166 -20.62 -21.78 -9.15
CA PHE A 166 -21.07 -21.18 -7.90
C PHE A 166 -21.59 -19.76 -8.16
N HIS A 167 -22.89 -19.56 -7.98
CA HIS A 167 -23.50 -18.23 -8.01
C HIS A 167 -23.38 -17.58 -6.63
N PRO A 168 -23.19 -16.24 -6.54
CA PRO A 168 -23.31 -15.53 -5.28
C PRO A 168 -24.67 -15.78 -4.62
N LYS A 169 -24.67 -15.97 -3.30
CA LYS A 169 -25.89 -16.21 -2.52
C LYS A 169 -26.37 -14.90 -1.92
N ALA A 170 -27.64 -14.59 -2.12
CA ALA A 170 -28.27 -13.39 -1.58
C ALA A 170 -29.25 -13.75 -0.45
N PHE A 171 -29.29 -12.92 0.58
CA PHE A 171 -30.10 -13.11 1.78
C PHE A 171 -30.77 -11.80 2.18
N SER A 172 -31.94 -11.89 2.80
CA SER A 172 -32.57 -10.80 3.54
C SER A 172 -32.55 -11.16 5.03
N LEU A 173 -32.01 -10.26 5.84
CA LEU A 173 -31.96 -10.40 7.30
C LEU A 173 -32.90 -9.36 7.92
N ASN A 174 -33.96 -9.83 8.57
CA ASN A 174 -34.80 -8.99 9.41
C ASN A 174 -33.98 -8.55 10.63
N THR A 175 -33.82 -7.25 10.80
CA THR A 175 -32.95 -6.68 11.84
C THR A 175 -33.61 -6.60 13.21
N ALA A 176 -34.94 -6.72 13.29
CA ALA A 176 -35.68 -6.82 14.55
C ALA A 176 -35.67 -8.25 15.10
N ASP A 177 -36.06 -9.23 14.28
CA ASP A 177 -36.25 -10.62 14.71
C ASP A 177 -35.03 -11.52 14.46
N LYS A 178 -34.02 -11.00 13.73
CA LYS A 178 -32.81 -11.73 13.31
C LYS A 178 -33.09 -12.92 12.37
N ASP A 179 -34.28 -12.95 11.77
CA ASP A 179 -34.67 -13.96 10.80
C ASP A 179 -33.97 -13.77 9.46
N LEU A 180 -33.36 -14.84 8.95
CA LEU A 180 -32.63 -14.88 7.68
C LEU A 180 -33.43 -15.65 6.62
N SER A 181 -33.75 -14.98 5.52
CA SER A 181 -34.40 -15.61 4.35
C SER A 181 -33.49 -15.54 3.12
N THR A 182 -33.61 -16.54 2.24
CA THR A 182 -32.85 -16.58 0.98
C THR A 182 -33.56 -15.79 -0.11
N LEU A 183 -32.80 -15.03 -0.88
CA LEU A 183 -33.27 -14.32 -2.07
C LEU A 183 -33.07 -15.15 -3.35
N PRO A 184 -33.73 -14.78 -4.46
CA PRO A 184 -33.51 -15.41 -5.76
C PRO A 184 -32.04 -15.35 -6.20
N PRO A 185 -31.55 -16.37 -6.92
CA PRO A 185 -30.17 -16.45 -7.37
C PRO A 185 -29.80 -15.30 -8.31
N LEU A 186 -28.59 -14.77 -8.16
CA LEU A 186 -28.08 -13.69 -8.98
C LEU A 186 -27.72 -14.19 -10.41
N PRO A 187 -27.96 -13.38 -11.45
CA PRO A 187 -27.82 -13.79 -12.86
C PRO A 187 -26.36 -13.82 -13.34
N PHE A 188 -25.39 -13.80 -12.42
CA PHE A 188 -23.96 -13.79 -12.72
C PHE A 188 -23.19 -14.68 -11.74
N THR A 189 -21.98 -15.07 -12.15
CA THR A 189 -21.13 -16.03 -11.42
C THR A 189 -19.74 -15.46 -11.15
N ARG A 190 -19.36 -14.39 -11.84
CA ARG A 190 -18.07 -13.71 -11.74
C ARG A 190 -18.27 -12.20 -11.90
N GLY A 191 -17.26 -11.44 -11.52
CA GLY A 191 -17.22 -9.99 -11.65
C GLY A 191 -17.22 -9.28 -10.31
N SER A 192 -17.10 -7.95 -10.37
CA SER A 192 -17.06 -7.09 -9.20
C SER A 192 -18.41 -6.45 -8.97
N TRP A 193 -19.00 -6.63 -7.80
CA TRP A 193 -20.35 -6.14 -7.49
C TRP A 193 -20.44 -5.50 -6.11
N GLU A 194 -21.47 -4.68 -5.94
CA GLU A 194 -21.84 -4.05 -4.67
C GLU A 194 -23.34 -4.26 -4.41
N ALA A 195 -23.73 -4.26 -3.13
CA ALA A 195 -25.13 -4.21 -2.73
C ALA A 195 -25.47 -2.77 -2.33
N ILE A 196 -26.48 -2.17 -2.96
CA ILE A 196 -26.81 -0.74 -2.78
C ILE A 196 -28.31 -0.58 -2.58
N SER A 197 -28.72 0.17 -1.55
CA SER A 197 -30.11 0.60 -1.41
C SER A 197 -30.26 2.07 -1.80
N ALA A 198 -31.19 2.36 -2.70
CA ALA A 198 -31.55 3.71 -3.13
C ALA A 198 -33.00 3.69 -3.66
N CYS A 199 -33.74 4.80 -3.50
CA CYS A 199 -35.17 4.90 -3.83
C CYS A 199 -36.06 3.77 -3.24
N GLY A 200 -35.73 3.26 -2.06
CA GLY A 200 -36.48 2.15 -1.44
C GLY A 200 -36.32 0.80 -2.15
N LYS A 201 -35.40 0.70 -3.11
CA LYS A 201 -35.12 -0.52 -3.89
C LYS A 201 -33.71 -1.02 -3.59
N LEU A 202 -33.46 -2.28 -3.96
CA LEU A 202 -32.15 -2.92 -3.89
C LEU A 202 -31.55 -3.02 -5.30
N TRP A 203 -30.34 -2.48 -5.44
CA TRP A 203 -29.59 -2.42 -6.68
C TRP A 203 -28.27 -3.19 -6.55
N VAL A 204 -27.89 -3.89 -7.61
CA VAL A 204 -26.61 -4.61 -7.73
C VAL A 204 -25.91 -4.18 -9.01
N PRO A 205 -25.05 -3.15 -8.95
CA PRO A 205 -24.10 -2.88 -10.03
C PRO A 205 -23.04 -3.97 -10.09
N LEU A 206 -22.71 -4.41 -11.31
CA LEU A 206 -21.76 -5.45 -11.62
C LEU A 206 -20.83 -4.97 -12.74
N VAL A 207 -19.52 -5.11 -12.54
CA VAL A 207 -18.53 -4.92 -13.61
C VAL A 207 -17.99 -6.29 -14.05
N LEU A 208 -18.18 -6.59 -15.35
CA LEU A 208 -17.69 -7.79 -16.03
C LEU A 208 -16.56 -7.45 -16.99
N VAL A 209 -15.56 -8.32 -17.06
CA VAL A 209 -14.46 -8.22 -18.04
C VAL A 209 -14.77 -9.13 -19.22
N LYS A 210 -14.88 -8.59 -20.44
CA LYS A 210 -14.97 -9.41 -21.65
C LYS A 210 -13.59 -9.97 -22.02
N THR A 211 -13.41 -11.28 -21.91
CA THR A 211 -12.20 -11.99 -22.37
C THR A 211 -12.14 -12.01 -23.91
N GLY A 212 -10.96 -11.73 -24.50
CA GLY A 212 -10.71 -11.90 -25.95
C GLY A 212 -10.29 -10.68 -26.76
N SER A 213 -10.10 -9.50 -26.17
CA SER A 213 -9.60 -8.30 -26.89
C SER A 213 -8.31 -7.77 -26.26
N TYR A 214 -7.31 -7.46 -27.10
CA TYR A 214 -5.97 -6.95 -26.71
C TYR A 214 -5.98 -5.64 -25.88
N ARG A 215 -7.16 -5.01 -25.74
CA ARG A 215 -7.47 -3.92 -24.81
C ARG A 215 -8.83 -4.24 -24.19
N GLY A 216 -8.84 -4.95 -23.06
CA GLY A 216 -10.07 -5.47 -22.46
C GLY A 216 -11.17 -4.40 -22.36
N THR A 217 -12.39 -4.73 -22.75
CA THR A 217 -13.55 -3.85 -22.56
C THR A 217 -14.29 -4.32 -21.31
N TRP A 218 -14.62 -3.38 -20.42
CA TRP A 218 -15.44 -3.65 -19.24
C TRP A 218 -16.89 -3.34 -19.56
N ARG A 219 -17.80 -4.14 -19.01
CA ARG A 219 -19.25 -3.90 -19.06
C ARG A 219 -19.75 -3.69 -17.64
N LEU A 220 -20.29 -2.51 -17.37
CA LEU A 220 -21.02 -2.22 -16.14
C LEU A 220 -22.50 -2.51 -16.41
N ILE A 221 -23.12 -3.31 -15.54
CA ILE A 221 -24.53 -3.70 -15.59
C ILE A 221 -25.15 -3.35 -14.25
N VAL A 222 -26.36 -2.81 -14.22
CA VAL A 222 -27.09 -2.52 -12.97
C VAL A 222 -28.34 -3.41 -12.90
N TYR A 223 -28.41 -4.27 -11.89
CA TYR A 223 -29.56 -5.11 -11.61
C TYR A 223 -30.46 -4.51 -10.53
N GLU A 224 -31.77 -4.66 -10.66
CA GLU A 224 -32.78 -4.35 -9.65
C GLU A 224 -33.42 -5.64 -9.13
N LEU A 225 -33.63 -5.75 -7.82
CA LEU A 225 -34.50 -6.79 -7.26
C LEU A 225 -35.97 -6.36 -7.41
N ASN A 226 -36.74 -7.11 -8.20
CA ASN A 226 -38.17 -6.86 -8.40
C ASN A 226 -38.96 -8.14 -8.11
N GLY A 227 -39.64 -8.17 -6.95
CA GLY A 227 -40.28 -9.38 -6.44
C GLY A 227 -39.25 -10.49 -6.25
N ASP A 228 -39.44 -11.61 -6.96
CA ASP A 228 -38.59 -12.80 -6.85
C ASP A 228 -37.58 -12.94 -8.00
N CYS A 229 -37.24 -11.85 -8.71
CA CYS A 229 -36.23 -11.89 -9.77
C CYS A 229 -35.32 -10.65 -9.83
N TRP A 230 -34.14 -10.84 -10.42
CA TRP A 230 -33.18 -9.78 -10.70
C TRP A 230 -33.32 -9.31 -12.16
N LEU A 231 -33.61 -8.03 -12.37
CA LEU A 231 -33.82 -7.44 -13.69
C LEU A 231 -32.66 -6.52 -14.07
N GLU A 232 -32.07 -6.71 -15.25
CA GLU A 232 -31.10 -5.77 -15.82
C GLU A 232 -31.84 -4.46 -16.18
N THR A 233 -31.48 -3.36 -15.50
CA THR A 233 -32.09 -2.05 -15.75
C THR A 233 -31.33 -1.28 -16.83
N ASN A 234 -30.00 -1.31 -16.77
CA ASN A 234 -29.15 -0.64 -17.75
C ASN A 234 -27.75 -1.29 -17.80
N SER A 235 -27.04 -1.10 -18.90
CA SER A 235 -25.64 -1.46 -19.02
C SER A 235 -24.87 -0.57 -19.97
N VAL A 236 -23.57 -0.39 -19.69
CA VAL A 236 -22.65 0.41 -20.50
C VAL A 236 -21.32 -0.29 -20.65
N GLU A 237 -20.74 -0.21 -21.85
CA GLU A 237 -19.40 -0.71 -22.15
C GLU A 237 -18.40 0.44 -22.15
N PHE A 238 -17.23 0.21 -21.55
CA PHE A 238 -16.18 1.21 -21.45
C PHE A 238 -14.79 0.58 -21.52
N PRO A 239 -13.79 1.32 -22.05
CA PRO A 239 -12.45 0.78 -22.23
C PRO A 239 -11.74 0.63 -20.89
N TYR A 240 -11.14 -0.53 -20.63
CA TYR A 240 -10.21 -0.69 -19.52
C TYR A 240 -8.86 -0.07 -19.89
N LYS A 241 -8.42 0.93 -19.11
CA LYS A 241 -7.04 1.40 -19.14
C LYS A 241 -6.39 0.98 -17.82
N PRO A 242 -5.52 -0.05 -17.79
CA PRO A 242 -4.74 -0.32 -16.60
C PRO A 242 -3.90 0.92 -16.28
N SER A 243 -4.22 1.61 -15.18
CA SER A 243 -3.39 2.72 -14.71
C SER A 243 -2.06 2.13 -14.22
N LEU A 244 -1.03 2.18 -15.07
CA LEU A 244 0.34 1.75 -14.76
C LEU A 244 1.01 2.57 -13.65
N GLU A 245 0.43 3.73 -13.29
CA GLU A 245 1.05 4.72 -12.39
C GLU A 245 0.74 4.54 -10.91
N ARG A 246 -0.38 3.91 -10.55
CA ARG A 246 -0.74 3.67 -9.15
C ARG A 246 -1.21 2.23 -9.04
N GLY A 247 -0.44 1.44 -8.30
CA GLY A 247 -0.69 0.01 -8.04
C GLY A 247 -1.96 -0.27 -7.23
N TYR A 248 -3.11 0.30 -7.65
CA TYR A 248 -4.43 0.01 -7.13
C TYR A 248 -4.83 -1.41 -7.57
N ARG A 249 -4.24 -2.41 -6.90
CA ARG A 249 -4.70 -3.80 -6.97
C ARG A 249 -6.05 -3.89 -6.29
N GLY A 250 -7.03 -4.49 -6.95
CA GLY A 250 -8.35 -4.72 -6.38
C GLY A 250 -9.41 -5.05 -7.43
N VAL A 251 -10.66 -5.12 -6.96
CA VAL A 251 -11.85 -5.39 -7.76
C VAL A 251 -12.17 -4.22 -8.72
N SER A 252 -12.77 -4.52 -9.89
CA SER A 252 -13.02 -3.52 -10.94
C SER A 252 -13.96 -2.38 -10.50
N LEU A 253 -15.01 -2.70 -9.73
CA LEU A 253 -15.87 -1.73 -9.07
C LEU A 253 -15.32 -1.52 -7.64
N GLN A 254 -14.77 -0.35 -7.37
CA GLN A 254 -14.08 -0.05 -6.11
C GLN A 254 -15.03 0.38 -5.00
N GLY A 255 -16.08 1.12 -5.34
CA GLY A 255 -16.98 1.68 -4.35
C GLY A 255 -18.11 2.51 -4.94
N TYR A 256 -18.95 3.06 -4.07
CA TYR A 256 -20.13 3.81 -4.47
C TYR A 256 -20.56 4.84 -3.41
N VAL A 257 -21.45 5.75 -3.81
CA VAL A 257 -22.22 6.60 -2.90
C VAL A 257 -23.64 6.76 -3.41
N VAL A 258 -24.59 6.88 -2.48
CA VAL A 258 -25.98 7.21 -2.77
C VAL A 258 -26.21 8.70 -2.50
N LEU A 259 -26.64 9.45 -3.51
CA LEU A 259 -26.85 10.90 -3.47
C LEU A 259 -28.36 11.19 -3.44
N ASP A 260 -28.79 11.94 -2.43
CA ASP A 260 -30.20 12.31 -2.18
C ASP A 260 -31.19 11.15 -2.28
N SER A 261 -30.75 9.92 -1.98
CA SER A 261 -31.52 8.67 -2.17
C SER A 261 -31.98 8.40 -3.61
N ARG A 262 -31.59 9.23 -4.59
CA ARG A 262 -32.07 9.21 -5.99
C ARG A 262 -31.02 8.76 -6.99
N PHE A 263 -29.76 9.10 -6.73
CA PHE A 263 -28.66 8.77 -7.63
C PHE A 263 -27.65 7.86 -6.95
N ILE A 264 -27.04 6.98 -7.72
CA ILE A 264 -25.92 6.16 -7.30
C ILE A 264 -24.71 6.57 -8.13
N LEU A 265 -23.69 7.12 -7.47
CA LEU A 265 -22.40 7.37 -8.09
C LEU A 265 -21.50 6.15 -7.84
N LEU A 266 -21.09 5.50 -8.92
CA LEU A 266 -20.26 4.31 -8.94
C LEU A 266 -18.82 4.69 -9.28
N SER A 267 -17.84 4.11 -8.60
CA SER A 267 -16.41 4.38 -8.78
C SER A 267 -15.65 3.12 -9.18
N CYS A 268 -14.90 3.20 -10.28
CA CYS A 268 -14.07 2.13 -10.81
C CYS A 268 -12.58 2.34 -10.48
N SER A 269 -11.78 1.27 -10.57
CA SER A 269 -10.36 1.29 -10.17
C SER A 269 -9.45 2.21 -10.99
N ASP A 270 -9.85 2.56 -12.20
CA ASP A 270 -9.18 3.51 -13.10
C ASP A 270 -9.64 4.97 -12.88
N SER A 271 -10.30 5.25 -11.76
CA SER A 271 -10.87 6.56 -11.42
C SER A 271 -11.93 7.04 -12.44
N ILE A 272 -12.58 6.10 -13.13
CA ILE A 272 -13.80 6.37 -13.89
C ILE A 272 -14.99 6.34 -12.93
N PHE A 273 -15.93 7.26 -13.16
CA PHE A 273 -17.16 7.36 -12.39
C PHE A 273 -18.39 7.28 -13.30
N PHE A 274 -19.43 6.61 -12.81
CA PHE A 274 -20.73 6.52 -13.47
C PHE A 274 -21.82 7.00 -12.52
N LEU A 275 -22.78 7.76 -13.04
CA LEU A 275 -23.96 8.19 -12.32
C LEU A 275 -25.16 7.39 -12.83
N PHE A 276 -25.83 6.71 -11.91
CA PHE A 276 -27.06 5.98 -12.16
C PHE A 276 -28.23 6.70 -11.49
N GLU A 277 -29.27 7.06 -12.25
CA GLU A 277 -30.49 7.64 -11.73
C GLU A 277 -31.53 6.54 -11.49
N CYS A 278 -31.89 6.30 -10.23
CA CYS A 278 -32.74 5.17 -9.84
C CYS A 278 -34.19 5.28 -10.34
N ALA A 279 -34.68 6.48 -10.65
CA ALA A 279 -36.06 6.70 -11.10
C ALA A 279 -36.23 6.47 -12.61
N SER A 280 -35.29 6.98 -13.41
CA SER A 280 -35.30 6.84 -14.87
C SER A 280 -34.61 5.56 -15.36
N GLY A 281 -33.74 4.98 -14.53
CA GLY A 281 -32.85 3.89 -14.92
C GLY A 281 -31.70 4.36 -15.82
N GLU A 282 -31.49 5.68 -15.98
CA GLU A 282 -30.42 6.23 -16.82
C GLU A 282 -29.05 5.99 -16.19
N LEU A 283 -28.10 5.50 -16.98
CA LEU A 283 -26.71 5.31 -16.60
C LEU A 283 -25.82 6.19 -17.48
N SER A 284 -25.17 7.18 -16.88
CA SER A 284 -24.31 8.14 -17.58
C SER A 284 -22.90 8.12 -17.02
N ARG A 285 -21.92 8.41 -17.88
CA ARG A 285 -20.52 8.57 -17.45
C ARG A 285 -20.30 9.99 -16.92
N VAL A 286 -19.70 10.11 -15.75
CA VAL A 286 -19.36 11.41 -15.18
C VAL A 286 -18.13 12.00 -15.89
N VAL A 287 -18.21 13.27 -16.27
CA VAL A 287 -17.10 14.00 -16.88
C VAL A 287 -16.09 14.37 -15.81
N THR A 288 -14.81 14.09 -16.06
CA THR A 288 -13.69 14.53 -15.23
C THR A 288 -12.83 15.53 -16.01
N ASP A 289 -12.14 16.44 -15.33
CA ASP A 289 -11.41 17.54 -15.97
C ASP A 289 -10.14 17.10 -16.72
N GLY A 290 -9.75 15.82 -16.59
CA GLY A 290 -8.61 15.20 -17.26
C GLY A 290 -7.24 15.78 -16.91
N ARG A 291 -7.17 16.76 -16.00
CA ARG A 291 -5.95 17.54 -15.68
C ARG A 291 -5.32 17.14 -14.34
N ARG A 292 -6.02 16.37 -13.50
CA ARG A 292 -5.57 15.98 -12.15
C ARG A 292 -5.88 14.52 -11.83
N GLN A 293 -5.15 13.94 -10.86
CA GLN A 293 -5.34 12.57 -10.41
C GLN A 293 -6.56 12.47 -9.49
N TYR A 294 -7.61 11.79 -9.97
CA TYR A 294 -8.79 11.47 -9.16
C TYR A 294 -8.49 10.27 -8.25
N ILE A 295 -9.13 10.24 -7.08
CA ILE A 295 -9.01 9.13 -6.12
C ILE A 295 -10.31 8.33 -6.17
N PRO A 296 -10.26 7.02 -6.52
CA PRO A 296 -11.46 6.19 -6.51
C PRO A 296 -12.06 6.11 -5.11
N ILE A 297 -13.39 6.10 -5.04
CA ILE A 297 -14.12 5.77 -3.82
C ILE A 297 -13.92 4.28 -3.56
N THR A 298 -13.55 3.91 -2.33
CA THR A 298 -13.38 2.52 -1.91
C THR A 298 -14.49 2.15 -0.93
N GLY A 299 -15.21 1.06 -1.22
CA GLY A 299 -16.38 0.63 -0.45
C GLY A 299 -17.53 1.64 -0.51
N LYS A 300 -18.27 1.77 0.58
CA LYS A 300 -19.39 2.71 0.70
C LYS A 300 -18.91 4.07 1.19
N ALA A 301 -19.11 5.11 0.40
CA ALA A 301 -18.96 6.49 0.86
C ALA A 301 -20.27 7.03 1.45
N VAL A 302 -20.15 8.20 2.08
CA VAL A 302 -21.22 8.87 2.78
C VAL A 302 -21.51 10.22 2.15
N HIS A 303 -22.77 10.45 1.76
CA HIS A 303 -23.23 11.77 1.34
C HIS A 303 -23.80 12.54 2.53
N VAL A 304 -23.24 13.72 2.82
CA VAL A 304 -23.79 14.65 3.83
C VAL A 304 -24.40 15.83 3.10
N LYS A 305 -25.73 15.76 2.92
CA LYS A 305 -26.50 16.76 2.18
C LYS A 305 -26.29 18.19 2.68
N ARG A 306 -26.20 18.37 4.01
CA ARG A 306 -25.98 19.68 4.64
C ARG A 306 -24.67 20.35 4.21
N ASP A 307 -23.65 19.55 3.90
CA ASP A 307 -22.34 20.05 3.49
C ASP A 307 -22.18 20.05 1.96
N GLU A 308 -23.12 19.45 1.23
CA GLU A 308 -22.98 19.11 -0.20
C GLU A 308 -21.67 18.36 -0.50
N MET A 309 -21.30 17.43 0.38
CA MET A 309 -20.04 16.68 0.32
C MET A 309 -20.25 15.17 0.38
N ILE A 310 -19.37 14.45 -0.31
CA ILE A 310 -19.24 12.99 -0.30
C ILE A 310 -17.95 12.66 0.44
N TYR A 311 -18.06 12.06 1.62
CA TYR A 311 -16.92 11.64 2.43
C TYR A 311 -16.64 10.15 2.26
N PHE A 312 -15.37 9.79 2.09
CA PHE A 312 -14.95 8.39 2.01
C PHE A 312 -13.56 8.19 2.63
N ILE A 313 -13.29 6.95 3.00
CA ILE A 313 -12.00 6.54 3.56
C ILE A 313 -11.28 5.70 2.52
N ARG A 314 -9.98 6.00 2.34
CA ARG A 314 -9.09 5.15 1.55
C ARG A 314 -7.83 4.90 2.35
N GLY A 315 -7.56 3.62 2.64
CA GLY A 315 -6.51 3.23 3.56
C GLY A 315 -6.78 3.80 4.95
N THR A 316 -6.03 4.84 5.31
CA THR A 316 -6.15 5.55 6.60
C THR A 316 -6.54 7.02 6.50
N GLN A 317 -6.69 7.53 5.29
CA GLN A 317 -6.99 8.93 5.00
C GLN A 317 -8.48 9.13 4.72
N LEU A 318 -9.02 10.25 5.21
CA LEU A 318 -10.35 10.75 4.94
C LEU A 318 -10.30 11.76 3.79
N PHE A 319 -11.12 11.53 2.78
CA PHE A 319 -11.27 12.39 1.61
C PHE A 319 -12.71 12.91 1.49
N ALA A 320 -12.86 14.05 0.81
CA ALA A 320 -14.15 14.59 0.40
C ALA A 320 -14.19 14.93 -1.09
N TYR A 321 -15.23 14.49 -1.78
CA TYR A 321 -15.64 15.07 -3.06
C TYR A 321 -16.75 16.09 -2.83
N LYS A 322 -16.70 17.21 -3.55
CA LYS A 322 -17.89 18.06 -3.68
C LYS A 322 -18.98 17.26 -4.39
N ASN A 323 -20.21 17.37 -3.93
CA ASN A 323 -21.36 16.72 -4.58
C ASN A 323 -21.39 17.09 -6.07
N LEU A 324 -21.96 16.22 -6.89
CA LEU A 324 -21.97 16.41 -8.34
C LEU A 324 -22.64 17.75 -8.68
N PRO A 325 -21.94 18.65 -9.39
CA PRO A 325 -22.55 19.88 -9.84
C PRO A 325 -23.71 19.57 -10.80
N LYS A 326 -24.70 20.47 -10.84
CA LYS A 326 -25.85 20.36 -11.74
C LYS A 326 -25.36 20.18 -13.19
N SER A 327 -26.09 19.37 -13.96
CA SER A 327 -25.82 18.96 -15.35
C SER A 327 -24.79 19.79 -16.12
N GLY A 328 -23.66 19.17 -16.47
CA GLY A 328 -22.70 19.69 -17.45
C GLY A 328 -21.31 20.06 -16.92
N GLU A 329 -21.12 20.16 -15.60
CA GLU A 329 -19.81 20.46 -15.00
C GLU A 329 -19.02 19.19 -14.65
N PRO A 330 -17.68 19.21 -14.79
CA PRO A 330 -16.84 18.07 -14.43
C PRO A 330 -16.79 17.89 -12.90
N LEU A 331 -16.66 16.64 -12.44
CA LEU A 331 -16.45 16.31 -11.04
C LEU A 331 -15.17 17.00 -10.54
N ALA A 332 -15.23 17.72 -9.43
CA ALA A 332 -14.04 18.35 -8.83
C ALA A 332 -13.08 17.28 -8.26
N THR A 333 -11.80 17.62 -8.13
CA THR A 333 -10.83 16.75 -7.44
C THR A 333 -11.16 16.58 -5.95
N PRO A 334 -10.81 15.43 -5.35
CA PRO A 334 -11.07 15.22 -3.93
C PRO A 334 -10.18 16.10 -3.05
N ILE A 335 -10.69 16.47 -1.89
CA ILE A 335 -9.98 17.17 -0.83
C ILE A 335 -9.51 16.12 0.18
N GLU A 336 -8.21 16.10 0.49
CA GLU A 336 -7.69 15.34 1.63
C GLU A 336 -7.95 16.13 2.91
N ILE A 337 -8.61 15.50 3.89
CA ILE A 337 -9.04 16.16 5.12
C ILE A 337 -8.09 15.83 6.27
N ALA A 338 -7.93 14.54 6.57
CA ALA A 338 -7.17 14.08 7.71
C ALA A 338 -6.76 12.61 7.59
N THR A 339 -5.63 12.26 8.20
CA THR A 339 -5.24 10.86 8.45
C THR A 339 -5.77 10.44 9.82
N ILE A 340 -6.75 9.54 9.83
CA ILE A 340 -7.49 9.15 11.05
C ILE A 340 -6.73 8.07 11.85
N TRP A 341 -5.99 7.19 11.17
CA TRP A 341 -5.26 6.10 11.82
C TRP A 341 -3.84 5.96 11.28
N PRO A 342 -2.87 5.47 12.07
CA PRO A 342 -1.46 5.49 11.66
C PRO A 342 -0.99 4.21 10.93
N TYR A 343 -1.91 3.31 10.56
CA TYR A 343 -1.62 1.91 10.18
C TYR A 343 -2.11 1.54 8.76
N ASP A 344 -1.63 2.25 7.73
CA ASP A 344 -2.18 2.18 6.37
C ASP A 344 -2.18 0.78 5.72
N LYS A 345 -1.09 0.01 5.90
CA LYS A 345 -0.92 -1.28 5.22
C LYS A 345 -1.53 -2.46 5.97
N GLU A 346 -2.03 -2.25 7.19
CA GLU A 346 -2.27 -3.30 8.17
C GLU A 346 -3.75 -3.68 8.31
N GLY A 347 -4.65 -2.88 7.73
CA GLY A 347 -6.09 -3.05 7.86
C GLY A 347 -6.86 -2.26 6.82
N CYS A 348 -8.18 -2.23 6.99
CA CYS A 348 -9.10 -1.55 6.08
C CYS A 348 -10.05 -0.65 6.90
N GLY A 349 -10.31 0.55 6.37
CA GLY A 349 -11.27 1.50 6.94
C GLY A 349 -12.59 1.55 6.17
N SER A 350 -13.68 1.83 6.86
CA SER A 350 -15.00 2.13 6.29
C SER A 350 -15.72 3.17 7.15
N MET A 351 -16.74 3.82 6.60
CA MET A 351 -17.47 4.86 7.32
C MET A 351 -18.97 4.83 7.08
N VAL A 352 -19.72 5.41 8.01
CA VAL A 352 -21.17 5.54 7.94
C VAL A 352 -21.63 6.89 8.49
N HIS A 353 -22.73 7.42 7.94
CA HIS A 353 -23.40 8.62 8.45
C HIS A 353 -24.31 8.26 9.61
N LEU A 354 -24.14 8.94 10.75
CA LEU A 354 -25.02 8.76 11.90
C LEU A 354 -26.18 9.75 11.86
N GLY A 355 -25.89 11.03 11.64
CA GLY A 355 -26.86 12.12 11.52
C GLY A 355 -26.18 13.49 11.56
N GLY A 356 -26.81 14.52 11.01
CA GLY A 356 -26.21 15.86 10.92
C GLY A 356 -24.83 15.84 10.25
N ARG A 357 -23.79 16.37 10.91
CA ARG A 357 -22.38 16.28 10.49
C ARG A 357 -21.60 15.13 11.13
N MET A 358 -22.28 14.23 11.83
CA MET A 358 -21.65 13.15 12.58
C MET A 358 -21.40 11.92 11.70
N LEU A 359 -20.14 11.51 11.65
CA LEU A 359 -19.65 10.36 10.92
C LEU A 359 -19.08 9.34 11.91
N CYS A 360 -19.24 8.06 11.61
CA CYS A 360 -18.58 6.98 12.32
C CYS A 360 -17.63 6.26 11.37
N ALA A 361 -16.34 6.31 11.69
CA ALA A 361 -15.27 5.66 10.97
C ALA A 361 -14.82 4.42 11.75
N VAL A 362 -14.73 3.27 11.07
CA VAL A 362 -14.28 2.01 11.66
C VAL A 362 -13.11 1.47 10.87
N TRP A 363 -12.03 1.16 11.56
CA TRP A 363 -10.84 0.52 11.00
C TRP A 363 -10.57 -0.80 11.70
N ILE A 364 -10.29 -1.87 10.95
CA ILE A 364 -10.06 -3.20 11.53
C ILE A 364 -8.71 -3.74 11.07
N ASN A 365 -7.94 -4.30 12.02
CA ASN A 365 -6.66 -4.93 11.71
C ASN A 365 -6.90 -6.25 10.94
N MET A 366 -6.40 -6.35 9.71
CA MET A 366 -6.59 -7.55 8.89
C MET A 366 -5.28 -8.29 8.61
N ARG A 367 -4.14 -7.58 8.55
CA ARG A 367 -2.87 -8.18 8.11
C ARG A 367 -1.87 -8.42 9.24
N GLN A 368 -1.76 -7.52 10.21
CA GLN A 368 -0.76 -7.64 11.27
C GLN A 368 -1.23 -8.61 12.37
N SER A 369 -0.35 -9.53 12.79
CA SER A 369 -0.62 -10.41 13.93
C SER A 369 -0.45 -9.61 15.23
N CYS A 370 -1.55 -9.39 15.94
CA CYS A 370 -1.54 -8.68 17.23
C CYS A 370 -1.16 -9.60 18.41
N GLY A 371 -0.96 -10.90 18.16
CA GLY A 371 -0.72 -11.93 19.18
C GLY A 371 -1.99 -12.41 19.87
N CYS A 372 -3.14 -11.78 19.64
CA CYS A 372 -4.45 -12.22 20.15
C CYS A 372 -5.16 -13.15 19.16
N ALA A 373 -6.04 -14.00 19.69
CA ALA A 373 -6.95 -14.82 18.87
C ALA A 373 -8.07 -13.99 18.20
N THR A 374 -8.30 -12.76 18.66
CA THR A 374 -9.35 -11.85 18.21
C THR A 374 -8.80 -10.74 17.31
N ARG A 375 -9.65 -10.18 16.44
CA ARG A 375 -9.32 -8.96 15.68
C ARG A 375 -9.68 -7.73 16.48
N HIS A 376 -9.07 -6.59 16.17
CA HIS A 376 -9.30 -5.32 16.84
C HIS A 376 -9.88 -4.30 15.87
N ALA A 377 -10.91 -3.60 16.32
CA ALA A 377 -11.58 -2.51 15.62
C ALA A 377 -11.35 -1.19 16.34
N LEU A 378 -10.82 -0.20 15.63
CA LEU A 378 -10.82 1.19 16.05
C LEU A 378 -12.10 1.83 15.55
N ILE A 379 -12.92 2.30 16.47
CA ILE A 379 -14.18 3.00 16.17
C ILE A 379 -13.95 4.46 16.56
N THR A 380 -14.13 5.36 15.60
CA THR A 380 -13.93 6.80 15.76
C THR A 380 -15.17 7.53 15.26
N THR A 381 -15.91 8.16 16.16
CA THR A 381 -16.97 9.08 15.80
C THR A 381 -16.40 10.50 15.72
N LEU A 382 -16.72 11.22 14.65
CA LEU A 382 -16.14 12.52 14.37
C LEU A 382 -17.13 13.44 13.65
N ARG A 383 -16.86 14.73 13.71
CA ARG A 383 -17.48 15.76 12.88
C ARG A 383 -16.43 16.35 11.95
N VAL A 384 -16.79 16.57 10.70
CA VAL A 384 -15.91 17.29 9.77
C VAL A 384 -16.01 18.78 10.05
N THR A 385 -14.86 19.42 10.23
CA THR A 385 -14.74 20.88 10.37
C THR A 385 -14.42 21.50 9.02
N GLY A 386 -14.83 22.74 8.83
CA GLY A 386 -14.63 23.44 7.57
C GLY A 386 -14.99 24.91 7.68
N ILE A 387 -14.66 25.65 6.63
CA ILE A 387 -14.96 27.07 6.47
C ILE A 387 -15.93 27.25 5.31
N ALA A 388 -16.76 28.28 5.36
CA ALA A 388 -17.50 28.71 4.19
C ALA A 388 -16.53 29.45 3.25
N ASP A 389 -16.54 29.10 1.96
CA ASP A 389 -15.84 29.87 0.94
C ASP A 389 -16.57 31.19 0.62
N GLU A 390 -16.00 32.00 -0.27
CA GLU A 390 -16.58 33.29 -0.68
C GLU A 390 -17.98 33.17 -1.30
N SER A 391 -18.35 31.97 -1.79
CA SER A 391 -19.68 31.68 -2.33
C SER A 391 -20.66 31.13 -1.28
N GLY A 392 -20.22 30.98 -0.03
CA GLY A 392 -21.00 30.40 1.06
C GLY A 392 -21.01 28.87 1.07
N CYS A 393 -20.27 28.20 0.19
CA CYS A 393 -20.17 26.74 0.17
C CYS A 393 -19.22 26.25 1.27
N PHE A 394 -19.60 25.18 1.96
CA PHE A 394 -18.77 24.56 3.00
C PHE A 394 -17.57 23.85 2.37
N VAL A 395 -16.36 24.14 2.86
CA VAL A 395 -15.11 23.50 2.45
C VAL A 395 -14.48 22.81 3.66
N PRO A 396 -14.36 21.47 3.65
CA PRO A 396 -13.80 20.73 4.78
C PRO A 396 -12.28 20.99 4.89
N ASN A 397 -11.80 21.16 6.13
CA ASN A 397 -10.40 21.45 6.43
C ASN A 397 -9.82 20.66 7.60
N GLY A 398 -10.62 19.85 8.27
CA GLY A 398 -10.17 19.06 9.42
C GLY A 398 -11.28 18.20 10.01
N VAL A 399 -10.99 17.57 11.15
CA VAL A 399 -11.94 16.74 11.88
C VAL A 399 -11.89 17.04 13.38
N HIS A 400 -13.06 16.98 14.01
CA HIS A 400 -13.23 17.04 15.45
C HIS A 400 -13.73 15.68 15.95
N VAL A 401 -12.90 14.95 16.70
CA VAL A 401 -13.25 13.63 17.23
C VAL A 401 -14.18 13.77 18.44
N LEU A 402 -15.33 13.11 18.38
CA LEU A 402 -16.33 13.11 19.45
C LEU A 402 -16.08 11.97 20.44
N HIS A 403 -15.78 10.80 19.92
CA HIS A 403 -15.47 9.64 20.72
C HIS A 403 -14.60 8.69 19.92
N SER A 404 -13.65 8.03 20.55
CA SER A 404 -13.01 6.92 19.87
C SER A 404 -12.50 5.85 20.85
N THR A 405 -12.67 4.59 20.44
CA THR A 405 -12.50 3.41 21.28
C THR A 405 -11.94 2.24 20.47
N CYS A 406 -11.26 1.31 21.15
CA CYS A 406 -10.75 0.08 20.58
C CYS A 406 -11.61 -1.09 21.07
N ARG A 407 -12.12 -1.91 20.16
CA ARG A 407 -13.01 -3.04 20.47
C ARG A 407 -12.48 -4.33 19.87
N GLN A 408 -12.85 -5.46 20.47
CA GLN A 408 -12.48 -6.76 19.93
C GLN A 408 -13.59 -7.32 19.04
N ILE A 409 -13.20 -8.01 17.97
CA ILE A 409 -14.10 -8.73 17.07
C ILE A 409 -13.82 -10.21 17.25
N ASP A 410 -14.86 -10.92 17.72
CA ASP A 410 -14.82 -12.37 17.87
C ASP A 410 -15.01 -13.07 16.52
N MET A 411 -13.93 -13.68 16.04
CA MET A 411 -13.90 -14.49 14.82
C MET A 411 -13.86 -16.01 15.12
N LEU A 412 -14.28 -16.45 16.32
CA LEU A 412 -14.32 -17.86 16.78
C LEU A 412 -12.98 -18.62 16.71
N ARG A 413 -11.84 -17.95 16.90
CA ARG A 413 -10.53 -18.59 16.79
C ARG A 413 -9.99 -19.05 18.13
N CYS A 414 -9.33 -20.21 18.13
CA CYS A 414 -8.55 -20.69 19.27
C CYS A 414 -7.12 -20.11 19.30
N ASN A 415 -6.58 -19.67 18.14
CA ASN A 415 -5.18 -19.24 17.99
C ASN A 415 -5.07 -17.88 17.27
N ALA A 416 -3.96 -17.17 17.50
CA ALA A 416 -3.66 -15.92 16.81
C ALA A 416 -3.45 -16.13 15.30
N PRO A 417 -3.94 -15.22 14.44
CA PRO A 417 -3.72 -15.31 13.01
C PRO A 417 -2.24 -15.11 12.65
N GLY A 418 -1.69 -16.03 11.86
CA GLY A 418 -0.43 -15.87 11.14
C GLY A 418 -0.55 -14.95 9.91
N TYR A 419 0.56 -14.76 9.18
CA TYR A 419 0.63 -13.87 8.00
C TYR A 419 -0.18 -14.35 6.79
N THR A 420 -0.67 -15.58 6.79
CA THR A 420 -1.35 -16.24 5.66
C THR A 420 -2.87 -16.30 5.78
N TYR A 421 -3.47 -15.70 6.82
CA TYR A 421 -4.92 -15.79 7.05
C TYR A 421 -5.71 -14.67 6.34
N TYR A 422 -6.71 -15.06 5.54
CA TYR A 422 -7.54 -14.17 4.73
C TYR A 422 -8.83 -13.75 5.46
N ASP A 423 -8.69 -12.86 6.44
CA ASP A 423 -9.85 -12.13 6.98
C ASP A 423 -10.20 -10.93 6.12
N THR A 424 -11.49 -10.70 5.91
CA THR A 424 -11.99 -9.58 5.12
C THR A 424 -13.00 -8.75 5.90
N PHE A 425 -12.76 -7.43 5.93
CA PHE A 425 -13.75 -6.45 6.38
C PHE A 425 -14.73 -6.20 5.23
N CYS A 426 -15.94 -6.71 5.36
CA CYS A 426 -16.89 -6.81 4.25
C CYS A 426 -17.77 -5.57 4.10
N PHE A 427 -18.38 -5.11 5.20
CA PHE A 427 -19.27 -3.94 5.17
C PHE A 427 -19.46 -3.29 6.55
N LEU A 428 -19.88 -2.02 6.51
CA LEU A 428 -20.33 -1.24 7.66
C LEU A 428 -21.70 -0.62 7.33
N GLN A 429 -22.74 -0.91 8.11
CA GLN A 429 -24.11 -0.44 7.84
C GLN A 429 -24.78 0.13 9.09
N LYS A 430 -25.49 1.24 8.93
CA LYS A 430 -26.38 1.79 9.96
C LYS A 430 -27.72 1.09 9.87
N CYS A 431 -28.26 0.69 11.01
CA CYS A 431 -29.56 0.05 11.15
C CYS A 431 -30.44 0.84 12.14
N GLN A 432 -31.77 0.71 12.04
CA GLN A 432 -32.68 1.21 13.06
C GLN A 432 -32.55 0.36 14.32
N ASP A 433 -32.55 0.99 15.50
CA ASP A 433 -32.51 0.25 16.76
C ASP A 433 -33.94 -0.20 17.11
N PRO A 434 -34.24 -1.51 17.18
CA PRO A 434 -35.54 -2.00 17.59
C PRO A 434 -35.71 -1.84 19.11
N GLY A 435 -35.99 -0.61 19.56
CA GLY A 435 -36.72 -0.36 20.80
C GLY A 435 -36.08 -0.82 22.11
N ALA A 436 -34.78 -0.61 22.32
CA ALA A 436 -34.26 -0.64 23.69
C ALA A 436 -34.66 0.66 24.40
N LYS A 437 -35.49 0.57 25.44
CA LYS A 437 -35.56 1.59 26.49
C LYS A 437 -34.17 1.64 27.14
N PHE A 438 -33.28 2.45 26.58
CA PHE A 438 -31.99 2.73 27.19
C PHE A 438 -32.28 3.73 28.31
N ASP A 439 -32.23 3.28 29.56
CA ASP A 439 -32.27 4.17 30.71
C ASP A 439 -30.87 4.82 30.81
N PRO A 440 -30.71 6.13 30.55
CA PRO A 440 -29.41 6.79 30.59
C PRO A 440 -28.74 6.69 31.97
N SER A 441 -29.52 6.35 33.01
CA SER A 441 -29.08 6.24 34.39
C SER A 441 -28.23 5.01 34.71
N ASP A 442 -28.35 3.91 33.94
CA ASP A 442 -27.56 2.69 34.16
C ASP A 442 -26.09 2.85 33.75
N ASP A 443 -25.77 3.80 32.87
CA ASP A 443 -24.39 4.10 32.43
C ASP A 443 -23.84 5.40 33.06
N LEU A 444 -24.70 6.18 33.75
CA LEU A 444 -24.31 7.34 34.56
C LEU A 444 -23.97 6.98 36.01
N SER A 445 -24.47 5.83 36.51
CA SER A 445 -24.28 5.39 37.90
C SER A 445 -22.95 4.67 38.16
N GLU A 446 -22.26 4.20 37.12
CA GLU A 446 -20.85 3.82 37.16
C GLU A 446 -19.96 4.89 36.50
N MET A 447 -20.04 6.13 37.01
CA MET A 447 -18.98 7.14 36.91
C MET A 447 -17.72 6.68 37.68
N GLY A 448 -17.21 5.49 37.35
CA GLY A 448 -15.92 5.00 37.77
C GLY A 448 -14.85 5.83 37.08
N GLY A 449 -14.36 6.83 37.80
CA GLY A 449 -13.28 7.76 37.46
C GLY A 449 -12.73 7.67 36.04
N PHE A 450 -13.05 8.67 35.22
CA PHE A 450 -12.41 8.95 33.95
C PHE A 450 -10.90 8.65 34.00
N TYR A 451 -10.48 7.55 33.38
CA TYR A 451 -9.09 7.34 33.05
C TYR A 451 -8.78 8.20 31.82
N CYS A 452 -8.60 9.51 32.06
CA CYS A 452 -7.55 10.21 31.32
C CYS A 452 -6.29 9.36 31.55
N PRO A 453 -5.52 8.94 30.54
CA PRO A 453 -4.30 8.22 30.81
C PRO A 453 -3.45 9.14 31.70
N GLN A 454 -3.39 8.81 32.99
CA GLN A 454 -2.22 9.09 33.79
C GLN A 454 -1.08 8.61 32.91
N VAL A 455 -0.14 9.53 32.64
CA VAL A 455 1.15 9.27 32.01
C VAL A 455 1.47 7.79 32.16
N GLU A 456 1.33 7.00 31.07
CA GLU A 456 1.66 5.57 31.11
C GLU A 456 2.99 5.49 31.84
N LYS A 457 3.07 4.70 32.92
CA LYS A 457 4.33 4.60 33.67
C LYS A 457 5.41 4.37 32.64
N PHE A 458 6.48 5.17 32.68
CA PHE A 458 7.53 5.13 31.69
C PHE A 458 7.99 3.68 31.39
N SER A 459 8.00 2.81 32.42
CA SER A 459 8.28 1.37 32.34
C SER A 459 7.32 0.52 31.48
N GLU A 460 6.07 0.93 31.29
CA GLU A 460 5.01 0.21 30.58
C GLU A 460 4.82 0.66 29.13
N MET A 461 5.31 1.86 28.77
CA MET A 461 5.31 2.33 27.39
C MET A 461 6.16 1.43 26.49
N PRO A 462 5.81 1.26 25.19
CA PRO A 462 6.73 0.68 24.23
C PRO A 462 8.09 1.37 24.29
N THR A 463 9.16 0.61 24.07
CA THR A 463 10.53 1.18 24.01
C THR A 463 10.56 2.35 23.03
N CYS A 464 9.88 2.15 21.89
CA CYS A 464 9.64 3.17 20.89
C CYS A 464 8.63 4.28 21.29
N CYS A 465 8.31 4.51 22.55
CA CYS A 465 7.56 5.71 22.98
C CYS A 465 8.25 6.43 24.14
N ARG A 466 8.87 5.64 25.02
CA ARG A 466 9.74 6.12 26.10
C ARG A 466 10.82 7.07 25.60
N GLU A 467 11.42 6.70 24.50
CA GLU A 467 12.55 7.43 23.98
C GLU A 467 12.03 8.71 23.30
N PHE A 468 10.90 8.65 22.58
CA PHE A 468 10.30 9.80 21.91
C PHE A 468 10.04 10.95 22.90
N LEU A 469 9.58 10.61 24.11
CA LEU A 469 9.24 11.57 25.17
C LEU A 469 10.45 12.11 25.94
N ASN A 470 11.55 11.37 26.04
CA ASN A 470 12.73 11.81 26.82
C ASN A 470 13.56 12.90 26.12
N GLY A 471 13.13 13.38 24.94
CA GLY A 471 13.96 14.22 24.07
C GLY A 471 15.25 13.53 23.60
N LYS A 472 15.47 12.28 24.03
CA LYS A 472 16.49 11.36 23.54
C LYS A 472 15.82 10.61 22.42
N PRO A 473 16.13 10.89 21.15
CA PRO A 473 15.42 10.25 20.06
C PRO A 473 15.47 8.74 20.27
N GLU A 474 14.30 8.14 20.35
CA GLU A 474 14.01 6.76 20.01
C GLU A 474 15.11 6.02 19.27
N PRO A 475 15.75 4.96 19.82
CA PRO A 475 15.87 3.71 19.07
C PRO A 475 14.49 3.13 18.76
N GLY A 476 13.73 3.89 18.00
CA GLY A 476 12.72 3.34 17.17
C GLY A 476 13.41 2.35 16.25
N SER A 477 12.59 1.62 15.52
CA SER A 477 12.81 1.63 14.08
C SER A 477 12.99 3.10 13.63
N GLY A 478 14.20 3.65 13.75
CA GLY A 478 14.43 5.09 13.62
C GLY A 478 15.68 5.73 14.24
N VAL A 479 16.11 5.48 15.51
CA VAL A 479 17.51 5.82 15.90
C VAL A 479 18.33 4.59 15.66
N ILE A 480 18.76 4.62 14.42
CA ILE A 480 19.95 4.02 13.97
C ILE A 480 21.07 4.33 14.98
N ALA A 481 21.48 3.31 15.76
CA ALA A 481 22.70 3.39 16.56
C ALA A 481 23.87 3.51 15.59
N LEU A 482 24.50 4.68 15.58
CA LEU A 482 25.69 4.92 14.77
C LEU A 482 26.88 4.23 15.42
N ASP A 483 27.38 3.19 14.77
CA ASP A 483 28.63 2.56 15.14
C ASP A 483 29.81 3.40 14.63
N SER A 484 30.91 3.35 15.36
CA SER A 484 32.17 3.91 14.88
C SER A 484 32.71 3.04 13.74
N CYS A 485 32.86 3.62 12.55
CA CYS A 485 33.54 2.91 11.47
C CYS A 485 35.04 2.82 11.80
N LYS A 486 35.50 1.60 12.05
CA LYS A 486 36.92 1.29 12.30
C LYS A 486 37.70 1.04 11.00
N MET A 487 37.00 0.96 9.86
CA MET A 487 37.60 0.68 8.56
C MET A 487 38.11 1.95 7.88
N ALA A 488 39.20 1.80 7.14
CA ALA A 488 39.63 2.81 6.19
C ALA A 488 38.55 2.94 5.10
N THR A 489 38.04 4.15 4.91
CA THR A 489 37.04 4.46 3.88
C THR A 489 37.65 5.36 2.81
N ARG A 490 37.13 5.25 1.59
CA ARG A 490 37.38 6.21 0.50
C ARG A 490 36.90 7.59 0.90
N SER A 491 37.47 8.61 0.28
CA SER A 491 37.22 10.00 0.66
C SER A 491 36.00 10.59 -0.05
N ASP A 492 35.62 10.04 -1.21
CA ASP A 492 34.54 10.59 -2.02
C ASP A 492 33.58 9.51 -2.52
N PHE A 493 32.29 9.79 -2.36
CA PHE A 493 31.17 9.05 -2.90
C PHE A 493 30.43 9.91 -3.92
N TYR A 494 30.28 9.39 -5.13
CA TYR A 494 29.61 10.05 -6.23
C TYR A 494 28.29 9.36 -6.55
N PHE A 495 27.29 10.15 -6.90
CA PHE A 495 26.03 9.63 -7.40
C PHE A 495 25.46 10.52 -8.51
N ILE A 496 24.63 9.91 -9.34
CA ILE A 496 24.06 10.57 -10.51
C ILE A 496 22.55 10.69 -10.33
N CYS A 497 22.07 11.90 -10.53
CA CYS A 497 20.65 12.21 -10.61
C CYS A 497 20.30 12.52 -12.05
N GLN A 498 19.40 11.74 -12.64
CA GLN A 498 18.80 12.10 -13.92
C GLN A 498 17.51 12.89 -13.65
N ALA A 499 17.43 14.09 -14.23
CA ALA A 499 16.29 14.98 -14.08
C ALA A 499 15.99 15.66 -15.42
N ASP A 500 14.76 15.50 -15.90
CA ASP A 500 14.32 16.04 -17.20
C ASP A 500 15.30 15.68 -18.35
N GLN A 501 15.94 16.67 -18.99
CA GLN A 501 16.85 16.51 -20.12
C GLN A 501 18.34 16.47 -19.72
N CYS A 502 18.66 16.28 -18.43
CA CYS A 502 20.03 16.34 -17.93
C CYS A 502 20.38 15.23 -16.93
N SER A 503 21.68 14.94 -16.84
CA SER A 503 22.27 14.08 -15.82
C SER A 503 23.23 14.91 -14.99
N LEU A 504 23.00 14.93 -13.68
CA LEU A 504 23.73 15.74 -12.71
C LEU A 504 24.60 14.83 -11.86
N LEU A 505 25.90 15.10 -11.83
CA LEU A 505 26.84 14.37 -10.97
C LEU A 505 27.01 15.12 -9.66
N TYR A 506 26.79 14.43 -8.54
CA TYR A 506 27.00 14.96 -7.20
C TYR A 506 28.14 14.23 -6.51
N GLN A 507 28.80 14.94 -5.58
CA GLN A 507 29.90 14.43 -4.77
C GLN A 507 29.55 14.63 -3.29
N ILE A 508 29.70 13.58 -2.50
CA ILE A 508 29.62 13.59 -1.05
C ILE A 508 30.96 13.10 -0.53
N SER A 509 31.64 13.92 0.27
CA SER A 509 32.87 13.47 0.91
C SER A 509 32.56 12.66 2.16
N THR A 510 33.32 11.57 2.33
CA THR A 510 33.26 10.63 3.45
C THR A 510 34.57 10.68 4.25
N SER A 511 34.47 10.70 5.58
CA SER A 511 35.64 10.66 6.47
C SER A 511 35.41 9.68 7.62
N GLY A 512 36.05 8.50 7.56
CA GLY A 512 35.80 7.45 8.54
C GLY A 512 34.35 6.99 8.50
N GLY A 513 33.79 6.86 7.29
CA GLY A 513 32.38 6.53 7.04
C GLY A 513 31.37 7.63 7.39
N LYS A 514 31.79 8.76 7.99
CA LYS A 514 30.91 9.91 8.22
C LYS A 514 30.71 10.77 6.97
N LEU A 515 29.48 11.22 6.75
CA LEU A 515 29.01 12.00 5.62
C LEU A 515 29.12 13.50 5.94
N THR A 516 29.53 14.31 4.96
CA THR A 516 29.75 15.76 5.13
C THR A 516 28.57 16.64 4.66
N CYS A 517 27.46 16.02 4.24
CA CYS A 517 26.36 16.65 3.51
C CYS A 517 25.09 16.94 4.31
N SER A 518 25.08 16.73 5.64
CA SER A 518 23.87 16.88 6.46
C SER A 518 23.28 18.29 6.40
N ASP A 519 21.97 18.37 6.15
CA ASP A 519 21.14 19.59 6.08
C ASP A 519 21.60 20.63 5.04
N LYS A 520 22.33 20.19 4.00
CA LYS A 520 22.81 21.07 2.92
C LYS A 520 22.06 20.83 1.61
N ALA A 521 21.85 21.92 0.88
CA ALA A 521 21.53 21.85 -0.54
C ALA A 521 22.81 21.46 -1.32
N LEU A 522 22.81 20.28 -1.93
CA LEU A 522 23.94 19.81 -2.72
C LEU A 522 23.98 20.54 -4.06
N LYS A 523 25.20 20.86 -4.51
CA LYS A 523 25.46 21.44 -5.84
C LYS A 523 26.02 20.36 -6.75
N ALA A 524 25.50 20.29 -7.96
CA ALA A 524 26.05 19.40 -8.97
C ALA A 524 27.49 19.81 -9.29
N VAL A 525 28.38 18.83 -9.32
CA VAL A 525 29.78 18.99 -9.70
C VAL A 525 29.89 19.10 -11.22
N LEU A 526 29.03 18.38 -11.94
CA LEU A 526 28.95 18.40 -13.39
C LEU A 526 27.50 18.30 -13.85
N HIS A 527 27.23 18.96 -14.97
CA HIS A 527 25.96 18.95 -15.69
C HIS A 527 26.20 18.36 -17.07
N LEU A 528 25.47 17.31 -17.43
CA LEU A 528 25.53 16.66 -18.74
C LEU A 528 24.18 16.78 -19.44
N ASP A 529 24.18 17.23 -20.69
CA ASP A 529 22.98 17.33 -21.52
C ASP A 529 22.62 15.95 -22.07
N THR A 530 21.91 15.18 -21.25
CA THR A 530 21.43 13.84 -21.56
C THR A 530 19.96 13.93 -21.97
N VAL A 531 19.74 14.40 -23.20
CA VAL A 531 18.40 14.57 -23.78
C VAL A 531 17.62 13.26 -23.69
N ARG A 532 16.38 13.35 -23.19
CA ARG A 532 15.40 12.28 -23.20
C ARG A 532 14.38 12.54 -24.30
N PHE A 533 14.20 11.58 -25.21
CA PHE A 533 13.38 11.81 -26.40
C PHE A 533 11.86 11.85 -26.15
N ARG A 534 11.39 11.61 -24.90
CA ARG A 534 9.96 11.64 -24.49
C ARG A 534 9.77 12.10 -23.04
N ASP A 535 8.56 12.53 -22.70
CA ASP A 535 8.06 12.62 -21.31
C ASP A 535 7.96 11.19 -20.77
N VAL A 536 9.03 10.77 -20.11
CA VAL A 536 9.23 9.40 -19.62
C VAL A 536 8.63 9.25 -18.23
N GLY A 537 7.76 8.26 -18.05
CA GLY A 537 7.26 7.86 -16.74
C GLY A 537 8.34 7.10 -15.96
N ALA A 538 8.19 6.96 -14.64
CA ALA A 538 9.11 6.19 -13.79
C ALA A 538 9.27 4.69 -14.19
N ASN A 539 8.53 4.23 -15.21
CA ASN A 539 8.47 2.87 -15.73
C ASN A 539 9.18 2.64 -17.07
N ASP A 540 9.70 3.67 -17.74
CA ASP A 540 10.43 3.46 -19.00
C ASP A 540 11.90 3.07 -18.74
N PRO A 541 12.53 2.29 -19.64
CA PRO A 541 13.94 1.91 -19.50
C PRO A 541 14.86 3.14 -19.50
N PRO A 542 16.01 3.08 -18.80
CA PRO A 542 16.95 4.20 -18.75
C PRO A 542 17.48 4.54 -20.15
N GLU A 543 17.26 5.78 -20.59
CA GLU A 543 17.77 6.25 -21.89
C GLU A 543 19.29 6.49 -21.88
N TRP A 544 19.91 6.56 -20.70
CA TRP A 544 21.34 6.77 -20.50
C TRP A 544 21.86 5.87 -19.40
N TYR A 545 23.03 5.29 -19.63
CA TYR A 545 23.70 4.33 -18.76
C TYR A 545 25.04 4.88 -18.30
N PHE A 546 25.46 4.46 -17.11
CA PHE A 546 26.63 5.00 -16.43
C PHE A 546 27.58 3.86 -16.07
N VAL A 547 28.87 4.00 -16.43
CA VAL A 547 29.88 2.98 -16.15
C VAL A 547 31.15 3.62 -15.58
N HIS A 548 31.37 3.43 -14.28
CA HIS A 548 32.56 3.89 -13.59
C HIS A 548 33.76 2.96 -13.83
N ARG A 549 34.89 3.53 -14.27
CA ARG A 549 36.17 2.87 -14.54
C ARG A 549 37.35 3.73 -14.09
N GLY A 550 37.93 3.40 -12.94
CA GLY A 550 39.11 4.11 -12.42
C GLY A 550 38.78 5.58 -12.13
N SER A 551 39.45 6.51 -12.79
CA SER A 551 39.17 7.95 -12.66
C SER A 551 38.13 8.47 -13.67
N THR A 552 37.55 7.58 -14.48
CA THR A 552 36.64 7.94 -15.56
C THR A 552 35.23 7.37 -15.37
N LEU A 553 34.23 8.10 -15.85
CA LEU A 553 32.84 7.67 -15.92
C LEU A 553 32.36 7.79 -17.37
N ASP A 554 32.05 6.64 -17.98
CA ASP A 554 31.44 6.56 -19.30
C ASP A 554 29.92 6.74 -19.17
N VAL A 555 29.35 7.69 -19.92
CA VAL A 555 27.92 8.00 -19.96
C VAL A 555 27.39 7.71 -21.35
N ILE A 556 26.78 6.54 -21.48
CA ILE A 556 26.48 5.90 -22.76
C ILE A 556 24.98 5.99 -23.02
N PRO A 557 24.52 6.56 -24.14
CA PRO A 557 23.10 6.60 -24.45
C PRO A 557 22.57 5.22 -24.84
N SER A 558 21.27 5.00 -24.67
CA SER A 558 20.54 3.91 -25.30
C SER A 558 20.44 4.15 -26.82
N SER A 559 20.09 5.38 -27.22
CA SER A 559 19.89 5.76 -28.62
C SER A 559 21.21 5.88 -29.40
N PRO A 560 21.35 5.22 -30.56
CA PRO A 560 22.57 5.28 -31.38
C PRO A 560 22.86 6.67 -31.95
N ASP A 561 21.87 7.56 -31.96
CA ASP A 561 21.99 8.90 -32.53
C ASP A 561 22.59 9.92 -31.55
N CYS A 562 22.77 9.54 -30.28
CA CYS A 562 23.37 10.38 -29.25
C CYS A 562 24.87 10.08 -29.08
N ASN A 563 25.63 11.13 -28.72
CA ASN A 563 27.04 11.01 -28.44
C ASN A 563 27.32 10.44 -27.04
N HIS A 564 28.49 9.84 -26.87
CA HIS A 564 28.99 9.28 -25.63
C HIS A 564 29.77 10.35 -24.85
N TYR A 565 29.47 10.57 -23.57
CA TYR A 565 30.32 11.39 -22.70
C TYR A 565 31.31 10.52 -21.94
N VAL A 566 32.58 10.95 -21.91
CA VAL A 566 33.58 10.41 -20.98
C VAL A 566 33.90 11.52 -19.98
N VAL A 567 33.51 11.30 -18.74
CA VAL A 567 33.74 12.22 -17.64
C VAL A 567 35.03 11.84 -16.94
N ASP A 568 35.93 12.80 -16.80
CA ASP A 568 37.08 12.74 -15.90
C ASP A 568 36.63 13.24 -14.53
N VAL A 569 36.48 12.30 -13.59
CA VAL A 569 35.88 12.55 -12.27
C VAL A 569 36.78 13.45 -11.43
N GLU A 570 38.10 13.24 -11.50
CA GLU A 570 39.09 14.04 -10.77
C GLU A 570 39.14 15.49 -11.28
N ARG A 571 39.17 15.66 -12.60
CA ARG A 571 39.22 17.00 -13.22
C ARG A 571 37.87 17.69 -13.31
N LYS A 572 36.78 16.98 -12.98
CA LYS A 572 35.41 17.51 -13.05
C LYS A 572 35.12 18.10 -14.43
N SER A 573 35.51 17.36 -15.47
CA SER A 573 35.37 17.77 -16.86
C SER A 573 34.90 16.58 -17.71
N TYR A 574 34.34 16.85 -18.89
CA TYR A 574 33.92 15.78 -19.79
C TYR A 574 34.39 16.03 -21.22
N ARG A 575 34.46 14.96 -21.99
CA ARG A 575 34.68 14.98 -23.43
C ARG A 575 33.57 14.22 -24.12
N LEU A 576 33.16 14.74 -25.26
CA LEU A 576 32.14 14.13 -26.09
C LEU A 576 32.78 13.33 -27.22
N TYR A 577 32.34 12.10 -27.40
CA TYR A 577 32.79 11.20 -28.45
C TYR A 577 31.61 10.78 -29.32
N ASN A 578 31.81 10.79 -30.64
CA ASN A 578 30.79 10.34 -31.57
C ASN A 578 30.53 8.84 -31.36
N SER A 579 29.27 8.47 -31.14
CA SER A 579 28.87 7.08 -30.97
C SER A 579 28.96 6.34 -32.31
N LYS A 580 30.00 5.52 -32.47
CA LYS A 580 30.17 4.67 -33.65
C LYS A 580 29.61 3.27 -33.37
N ARG A 581 28.29 3.12 -33.46
CA ARG A 581 27.60 1.82 -33.32
C ARG A 581 26.48 1.61 -34.33
N SER A 582 26.02 0.36 -34.45
CA SER A 582 24.84 -0.03 -35.23
C SER A 582 23.59 0.72 -34.76
N LYS A 583 22.58 0.87 -35.63
CA LYS A 583 21.27 1.51 -35.36
C LYS A 583 20.38 0.73 -34.37
N LEU A 584 20.95 0.24 -33.28
CA LEU A 584 20.30 -0.58 -32.26
C LEU A 584 20.34 0.15 -30.92
N PHE A 585 19.24 0.04 -30.18
CA PHE A 585 19.12 0.57 -28.84
C PHE A 585 19.72 -0.41 -27.82
N PHE A 586 20.41 0.12 -26.82
CA PHE A 586 20.86 -0.69 -25.68
C PHE A 586 19.80 -0.70 -24.58
N SER A 587 19.58 -1.88 -23.99
CA SER A 587 18.69 -2.13 -22.86
C SER A 587 19.43 -2.14 -21.51
N ALA A 588 20.74 -2.40 -21.54
CA ALA A 588 21.62 -2.36 -20.39
C ALA A 588 23.06 -2.10 -20.84
N VAL A 589 23.80 -1.33 -20.05
CA VAL A 589 25.24 -1.12 -20.23
C VAL A 589 25.90 -1.09 -18.86
N PHE A 590 26.95 -1.89 -18.69
CA PHE A 590 27.61 -2.04 -17.41
C PHE A 590 29.04 -2.58 -17.57
N ARG A 591 29.74 -2.69 -16.45
CA ARG A 591 31.10 -3.24 -16.40
C ARG A 591 31.05 -4.75 -16.21
N ALA A 592 31.95 -5.46 -16.88
CA ALA A 592 32.23 -6.87 -16.65
C ALA A 592 33.74 -7.07 -16.69
N GLY A 593 34.36 -7.21 -15.52
CA GLY A 593 35.82 -7.27 -15.37
C GLY A 593 36.49 -6.00 -15.87
N GLN A 594 37.28 -6.11 -16.94
CA GLN A 594 37.95 -4.97 -17.58
C GLN A 594 37.15 -4.33 -18.72
N TYR A 595 36.04 -4.95 -19.12
CA TYR A 595 35.26 -4.56 -20.28
C TYR A 595 34.04 -3.73 -19.91
N VAL A 596 33.62 -2.85 -20.82
CA VAL A 596 32.27 -2.29 -20.81
C VAL A 596 31.43 -3.07 -21.80
N VAL A 597 30.36 -3.65 -21.29
CA VAL A 597 29.46 -4.51 -22.06
C VAL A 597 28.09 -3.85 -22.20
N ALA A 598 27.43 -4.10 -23.31
CA ALA A 598 26.07 -3.67 -23.56
C ALA A 598 25.23 -4.80 -24.12
N LEU A 599 23.95 -4.77 -23.76
CA LEU A 599 22.92 -5.71 -24.20
C LEU A 599 21.84 -4.96 -24.98
N CYS A 600 21.20 -5.68 -25.90
CA CYS A 600 19.99 -5.24 -26.58
C CYS A 600 18.77 -5.89 -25.92
N ASP A 601 17.63 -5.92 -26.60
CA ASP A 601 16.42 -6.56 -26.10
C ASP A 601 16.52 -8.09 -26.03
N THR A 602 17.57 -8.73 -26.57
CA THR A 602 17.80 -10.19 -26.49
C THR A 602 19.20 -10.55 -26.02
N LEU A 603 19.39 -11.79 -25.57
CA LEU A 603 20.68 -12.32 -25.10
C LEU A 603 21.61 -12.82 -26.23
N GLN A 604 21.12 -12.83 -27.48
CA GLN A 604 21.80 -13.39 -28.66
C GLN A 604 23.13 -12.68 -28.98
N TYR A 605 23.27 -11.43 -28.58
CA TYR A 605 24.44 -10.62 -28.84
C TYR A 605 24.85 -9.82 -27.62
N VAL A 606 26.15 -9.84 -27.33
CA VAL A 606 26.80 -8.97 -26.36
C VAL A 606 27.71 -8.01 -27.12
N TYR A 607 27.67 -6.74 -26.76
CA TYR A 607 28.47 -5.69 -27.38
C TYR A 607 29.56 -5.24 -26.41
N VAL A 608 30.81 -5.23 -26.86
CA VAL A 608 31.95 -4.82 -26.04
C VAL A 608 32.52 -3.51 -26.56
N LEU A 609 32.70 -2.53 -25.67
CA LEU A 609 33.34 -1.26 -26.01
C LEU A 609 34.86 -1.43 -26.11
N ARG A 610 35.44 -1.01 -27.24
CA ARG A 610 36.89 -0.96 -27.45
C ARG A 610 37.47 0.39 -27.04
N ASN A 611 38.78 0.44 -26.82
CA ASN A 611 39.52 1.66 -26.47
C ASN A 611 39.38 2.82 -27.47
N ASN A 612 39.01 2.53 -28.73
CA ASN A 612 38.73 3.53 -29.76
C ASN A 612 37.25 3.98 -29.78
N PHE A 613 36.48 3.70 -28.73
CA PHE A 613 35.06 3.97 -28.58
C PHE A 613 34.15 3.30 -29.63
N GLN A 614 34.60 2.21 -30.24
CA GLN A 614 33.78 1.40 -31.13
C GLN A 614 33.19 0.19 -30.39
N TRP A 615 31.92 -0.10 -30.69
CA TRP A 615 31.24 -1.28 -30.17
C TRP A 615 31.47 -2.49 -31.06
N ARG A 616 32.06 -3.53 -30.50
CA ARG A 616 32.22 -4.83 -31.16
C ARG A 616 31.03 -5.71 -30.80
N ARG A 617 30.22 -6.06 -31.80
CA ARG A 617 29.16 -7.06 -31.64
C ARG A 617 29.75 -8.47 -31.62
N GLN A 618 29.30 -9.29 -30.69
CA GLN A 618 29.68 -10.69 -30.62
C GLN A 618 28.46 -11.57 -30.36
N LYS A 619 28.37 -12.69 -31.09
CA LYS A 619 27.26 -13.66 -30.97
C LYS A 619 27.52 -14.55 -29.75
N THR A 620 26.48 -14.80 -28.98
CA THR A 620 26.52 -15.65 -27.79
C THR A 620 26.00 -17.05 -28.09
N ALA A 621 26.29 -17.99 -27.18
CA ALA A 621 25.73 -19.33 -27.16
C ALA A 621 25.07 -19.62 -25.81
N SER A 622 24.22 -20.65 -25.76
CA SER A 622 23.75 -21.25 -24.51
C SER A 622 23.26 -22.67 -24.77
N ARG A 623 23.29 -23.51 -23.73
CA ARG A 623 22.68 -24.85 -23.70
C ARG A 623 21.37 -24.90 -22.92
N SER A 624 21.13 -23.92 -22.05
CA SER A 624 20.03 -23.92 -21.08
C SER A 624 19.16 -22.66 -21.11
N VAL A 625 19.56 -21.64 -21.87
CA VAL A 625 18.85 -20.36 -22.00
C VAL A 625 18.46 -20.14 -23.46
N ASP A 626 17.21 -19.76 -23.70
CA ASP A 626 16.80 -19.28 -25.03
C ASP A 626 17.37 -17.88 -25.28
N VAL A 627 18.50 -17.81 -25.97
CA VAL A 627 19.17 -16.54 -26.26
C VAL A 627 18.37 -15.62 -27.19
N SER A 628 17.33 -16.13 -27.87
CA SER A 628 16.46 -15.33 -28.73
C SER A 628 15.31 -14.65 -27.99
N GLN A 629 15.07 -15.07 -26.74
CA GLN A 629 14.07 -14.47 -25.87
C GLN A 629 14.38 -12.99 -25.60
N LYS A 630 13.31 -12.19 -25.54
CA LYS A 630 13.42 -10.80 -25.13
C LYS A 630 13.57 -10.71 -23.62
N VAL A 631 14.54 -9.92 -23.16
CA VAL A 631 14.88 -9.75 -21.74
C VAL A 631 14.80 -8.28 -21.36
N LYS A 632 14.12 -7.99 -20.25
CA LYS A 632 14.10 -6.66 -19.64
C LYS A 632 14.96 -6.65 -18.39
N VAL A 633 16.20 -6.19 -18.53
CA VAL A 633 17.18 -6.20 -17.43
C VAL A 633 16.67 -5.35 -16.26
N SER A 634 16.41 -6.01 -15.12
CA SER A 634 15.99 -5.37 -13.86
C SER A 634 17.18 -5.01 -12.98
N GLY A 635 18.25 -5.82 -13.01
CA GLY A 635 19.49 -5.58 -12.30
C GLY A 635 20.66 -6.35 -12.91
N PHE A 636 21.88 -5.94 -12.56
CA PHE A 636 23.12 -6.54 -13.04
C PHE A 636 24.22 -6.51 -11.98
N VAL A 637 25.17 -7.45 -12.06
CA VAL A 637 26.36 -7.51 -11.20
C VAL A 637 27.60 -7.90 -11.99
N ASP A 638 28.71 -7.23 -11.71
CA ASP A 638 30.05 -7.57 -12.22
C ASP A 638 30.70 -8.60 -11.28
N LEU A 639 31.07 -9.77 -11.79
CA LEU A 639 31.68 -10.85 -11.02
C LEU A 639 33.22 -10.85 -11.12
N ILE A 640 33.82 -9.75 -11.61
CA ILE A 640 35.26 -9.44 -11.67
C ILE A 640 36.08 -10.30 -12.66
N ASP A 641 35.81 -11.60 -12.80
CA ASP A 641 36.57 -12.53 -13.67
C ASP A 641 36.06 -12.56 -15.12
N ASP A 642 35.80 -11.40 -15.71
CA ASP A 642 35.15 -11.27 -17.03
C ASP A 642 33.81 -12.06 -17.11
N LYS A 643 33.14 -12.18 -15.97
CA LYS A 643 31.78 -12.74 -15.85
C LYS A 643 30.85 -11.68 -15.31
N PHE A 644 29.59 -11.76 -15.69
CA PHE A 644 28.56 -10.91 -15.13
C PHE A 644 27.25 -11.67 -15.03
N MET A 645 26.34 -11.19 -14.19
CA MET A 645 25.01 -11.75 -14.05
C MET A 645 23.98 -10.63 -14.21
N ILE A 646 22.84 -10.97 -14.82
CA ILE A 646 21.68 -10.11 -14.99
C ILE A 646 20.43 -10.82 -14.50
N SER A 647 19.39 -10.05 -14.20
CA SER A 647 18.06 -10.60 -13.94
C SER A 647 17.01 -9.99 -14.88
N ASP A 648 16.02 -10.79 -15.25
CA ASP A 648 14.90 -10.35 -16.09
C ASP A 648 13.71 -9.92 -15.23
N PHE A 649 13.19 -8.73 -15.50
CA PHE A 649 12.02 -8.18 -14.83
C PHE A 649 10.74 -8.97 -15.11
N ASP A 650 10.58 -9.52 -16.33
CA ASP A 650 9.31 -10.14 -16.74
C ASP A 650 9.17 -11.60 -16.26
N THR A 651 10.29 -12.32 -16.10
CA THR A 651 10.31 -13.75 -15.75
C THR A 651 10.84 -14.06 -14.35
N ASP A 652 11.42 -13.08 -13.65
CA ASP A 652 12.16 -13.25 -12.39
C ASP A 652 13.33 -14.27 -12.48
N GLU A 653 13.82 -14.54 -13.69
CA GLU A 653 14.97 -15.41 -13.94
C GLU A 653 16.28 -14.62 -13.87
N SER A 654 17.36 -15.30 -13.47
CA SER A 654 18.72 -14.76 -13.46
C SER A 654 19.62 -15.52 -14.43
N PHE A 655 20.44 -14.78 -15.17
CA PHE A 655 21.33 -15.32 -16.20
C PHE A 655 22.76 -14.87 -15.93
N LEU A 656 23.70 -15.80 -15.96
CA LEU A 656 25.12 -15.54 -15.86
C LEU A 656 25.78 -15.67 -17.23
N PHE A 657 26.63 -14.71 -17.58
CA PHE A 657 27.41 -14.75 -18.81
C PHE A 657 28.90 -14.85 -18.52
N ASP A 658 29.58 -15.73 -19.24
CA ASP A 658 31.03 -15.85 -19.24
C ASP A 658 31.61 -15.27 -20.55
N LEU A 659 32.32 -14.14 -20.46
CA LEU A 659 32.92 -13.49 -21.65
C LEU A 659 34.08 -14.29 -22.24
N LYS A 660 34.72 -15.20 -21.49
CA LYS A 660 35.80 -16.05 -21.99
C LYS A 660 35.21 -17.16 -22.85
N ARG A 661 34.07 -17.73 -22.44
CA ARG A 661 33.35 -18.80 -23.15
C ARG A 661 32.34 -18.29 -24.19
N TRP A 662 31.90 -17.03 -24.07
CA TRP A 662 30.79 -16.45 -24.81
C TRP A 662 29.47 -17.23 -24.65
N GLU A 663 29.25 -17.76 -23.44
CA GLU A 663 28.14 -18.66 -23.13
C GLU A 663 27.29 -18.13 -21.96
N TRP A 664 25.96 -18.24 -22.11
CA TRP A 664 24.98 -17.95 -21.07
C TRP A 664 24.61 -19.21 -20.28
N PHE A 665 24.46 -19.03 -18.98
CA PHE A 665 24.02 -20.04 -18.01
C PHE A 665 22.78 -19.52 -17.27
N SER A 666 21.79 -20.40 -17.09
CA SER A 666 20.70 -20.14 -16.16
C SER A 666 21.18 -20.30 -14.72
N VAL A 667 20.65 -19.48 -13.81
CA VAL A 667 20.97 -19.48 -12.38
C VAL A 667 19.74 -19.91 -11.59
N SER A 668 19.82 -21.04 -10.90
CA SER A 668 18.68 -21.67 -10.18
C SER A 668 19.02 -21.89 -8.71
N PRO A 669 18.11 -21.68 -7.74
CA PRO A 669 16.82 -20.99 -7.83
C PRO A 669 16.97 -19.46 -7.75
N SER A 670 16.09 -18.71 -8.40
CA SER A 670 16.01 -17.25 -8.22
C SER A 670 15.09 -16.88 -7.05
N PHE A 671 15.63 -16.82 -5.83
CA PHE A 671 14.88 -16.27 -4.69
C PHE A 671 14.87 -14.73 -4.72
N GLY A 672 14.23 -14.14 -5.72
CA GLY A 672 14.05 -12.69 -5.83
C GLY A 672 14.85 -12.02 -6.94
N LEU A 673 14.43 -10.80 -7.26
CA LEU A 673 14.82 -10.06 -8.46
C LEU A 673 15.93 -9.03 -8.14
N LEU A 674 17.10 -9.12 -8.80
CA LEU A 674 18.14 -8.09 -8.68
C LEU A 674 17.60 -6.73 -9.15
N SER A 675 18.12 -5.65 -8.57
CA SER A 675 17.63 -4.30 -8.86
C SER A 675 18.76 -3.33 -9.10
N GLY A 676 18.80 -2.75 -10.30
CA GLY A 676 19.84 -1.79 -10.67
C GLY A 676 21.24 -2.40 -10.63
N ARG A 677 22.23 -1.58 -10.24
CA ARG A 677 23.60 -2.04 -10.04
C ARG A 677 23.70 -2.79 -8.70
N CYS A 678 24.14 -4.04 -8.76
CA CYS A 678 24.44 -4.89 -7.62
C CYS A 678 25.97 -5.04 -7.46
N ILE A 679 26.42 -5.48 -6.28
CA ILE A 679 27.84 -5.57 -5.93
C ILE A 679 28.18 -7.00 -5.55
N PHE A 680 29.20 -7.57 -6.18
CA PHE A 680 29.74 -8.87 -5.80
C PHE A 680 31.03 -8.70 -4.99
N THR A 681 31.06 -9.28 -3.79
CA THR A 681 32.22 -9.23 -2.90
C THR A 681 32.13 -10.36 -1.86
N GLU A 682 33.28 -10.95 -1.51
CA GLU A 682 33.37 -12.06 -0.54
C GLU A 682 32.49 -13.28 -0.86
N GLY A 683 32.18 -13.53 -2.14
CA GLY A 683 31.30 -14.63 -2.58
C GLY A 683 29.80 -14.32 -2.56
N PHE A 684 29.41 -13.12 -2.14
CA PHE A 684 28.01 -12.70 -2.06
C PHE A 684 27.66 -11.61 -3.07
N VAL A 685 26.47 -11.70 -3.66
CA VAL A 685 25.84 -10.65 -4.47
C VAL A 685 24.92 -9.82 -3.58
N TYR A 686 25.27 -8.56 -3.38
CA TYR A 686 24.49 -7.59 -2.63
C TYR A 686 23.57 -6.80 -3.58
N THR A 687 22.29 -6.72 -3.26
CA THR A 687 21.28 -5.92 -3.99
C THR A 687 20.42 -5.12 -3.02
N CYS A 688 20.00 -3.93 -3.44
CA CYS A 688 18.99 -3.15 -2.71
C CYS A 688 17.61 -3.81 -2.80
N SER A 689 16.88 -3.78 -1.69
CA SER A 689 15.48 -4.18 -1.59
C SER A 689 14.66 -3.07 -0.94
N ASN A 690 13.32 -3.18 -0.98
CA ASN A 690 12.43 -2.20 -0.35
C ASN A 690 12.59 -2.16 1.18
N ASN A 691 13.21 -3.19 1.78
CA ASN A 691 13.33 -3.35 3.23
C ASN A 691 14.80 -3.37 3.71
N GLY A 692 15.79 -3.16 2.83
CA GLY A 692 17.21 -3.18 3.18
C GLY A 692 18.13 -3.69 2.09
N LEU A 693 19.10 -4.54 2.46
CA LEU A 693 20.00 -5.21 1.53
C LEU A 693 19.74 -6.72 1.56
N TYR A 694 19.72 -7.33 0.38
CA TYR A 694 19.78 -8.79 0.25
C TYR A 694 21.17 -9.20 -0.18
N ALA A 695 21.71 -10.22 0.48
CA ALA A 695 22.96 -10.86 0.11
C ALA A 695 22.67 -12.30 -0.32
N TYR A 696 23.00 -12.61 -1.56
CA TYR A 696 22.87 -13.96 -2.13
C TYR A 696 24.24 -14.61 -2.22
N GLU A 697 24.42 -15.78 -1.63
CA GLU A 697 25.63 -16.56 -1.88
C GLU A 697 25.57 -17.09 -3.31
N LEU A 698 26.61 -16.84 -4.09
CA LEU A 698 26.73 -17.40 -5.43
C LEU A 698 27.55 -18.68 -5.36
N THR A 699 26.87 -19.82 -5.44
CA THR A 699 27.51 -21.13 -5.49
C THR A 699 27.68 -21.60 -6.93
N CYS A 700 28.82 -22.23 -7.20
CA CYS A 700 29.15 -22.80 -8.51
C CYS A 700 29.49 -24.27 -8.32
N ASP A 701 28.65 -25.13 -8.89
CA ASP A 701 28.99 -26.53 -9.13
C ASP A 701 29.62 -26.66 -10.51
N ASP A 702 30.30 -27.78 -10.82
CA ASP A 702 31.08 -27.99 -12.06
C ASP A 702 30.33 -27.64 -13.37
N THR A 703 28.99 -27.57 -13.35
CA THR A 703 28.15 -27.26 -14.52
C THR A 703 26.99 -26.29 -14.28
N SER A 704 26.77 -25.79 -13.07
CA SER A 704 25.60 -24.96 -12.73
C SER A 704 25.93 -23.86 -11.73
N TYR A 705 25.25 -22.72 -11.89
CA TYR A 705 25.30 -21.61 -10.97
C TYR A 705 23.99 -21.54 -10.20
N SER A 706 24.08 -21.28 -8.90
CA SER A 706 22.93 -21.17 -8.02
C SER A 706 23.08 -19.98 -7.07
N LEU A 707 21.96 -19.32 -6.79
CA LEU A 707 21.87 -18.34 -5.71
C LEU A 707 21.18 -19.03 -4.55
N ASP A 708 21.83 -19.04 -3.39
CA ASP A 708 21.21 -19.57 -2.19
C ASP A 708 20.12 -18.62 -1.66
N VAL A 709 19.37 -19.07 -0.66
CA VAL A 709 18.35 -18.28 0.03
C VAL A 709 18.98 -16.97 0.52
N PRO A 710 18.40 -15.79 0.19
CA PRO A 710 19.00 -14.52 0.52
C PRO A 710 19.08 -14.32 2.03
N ILE A 711 20.23 -13.85 2.49
CA ILE A 711 20.38 -13.28 3.82
C ILE A 711 19.77 -11.89 3.79
N MET A 712 18.68 -11.72 4.54
CA MET A 712 18.01 -10.44 4.69
C MET A 712 18.75 -9.60 5.73
N LEU A 713 19.44 -8.58 5.27
CA LEU A 713 20.04 -7.55 6.11
C LEU A 713 19.02 -6.41 6.24
N ASP A 714 18.07 -6.62 7.14
CA ASP A 714 16.97 -5.69 7.37
C ASP A 714 17.51 -4.32 7.79
N PHE A 715 17.00 -3.30 7.12
CA PHE A 715 17.31 -1.91 7.39
C PHE A 715 16.03 -1.20 7.85
N SER A 716 16.09 -0.48 8.97
CA SER A 716 14.97 0.37 9.43
C SER A 716 14.99 1.75 8.75
N TRP A 717 14.49 1.86 7.52
CA TRP A 717 14.29 3.18 6.91
C TRP A 717 12.87 3.63 7.22
N LYS A 718 12.72 4.70 8.00
CA LYS A 718 11.43 5.40 8.10
C LYS A 718 11.15 6.30 6.89
N TYR A 719 12.15 6.53 6.03
CA TYR A 719 12.12 7.51 4.93
C TYR A 719 12.35 6.92 3.53
N ILE A 720 12.72 5.65 3.43
CA ILE A 720 12.79 4.89 2.16
C ILE A 720 11.58 3.98 2.13
N CYS A 721 10.41 4.59 2.03
CA CYS A 721 9.21 3.93 1.55
C CYS A 721 9.08 4.30 0.08
N GLY A 722 9.90 3.67 -0.77
CA GLY A 722 10.02 4.08 -2.17
C GLY A 722 10.40 2.94 -3.08
N ASN A 723 10.18 3.15 -4.38
CA ASN A 723 10.53 2.21 -5.42
C ASN A 723 12.06 1.98 -5.44
N ARG A 724 12.51 0.73 -5.36
CA ARG A 724 13.93 0.32 -5.44
C ARG A 724 14.72 0.90 -6.63
N ARG A 725 14.04 1.41 -7.66
CA ARG A 725 14.66 2.13 -8.80
C ARG A 725 15.32 3.47 -8.43
N PHE A 726 14.94 4.05 -7.29
CA PHE A 726 15.55 5.28 -6.76
C PHE A 726 16.68 5.00 -5.77
N LEU A 727 17.11 3.74 -5.64
CA LEU A 727 18.24 3.36 -4.80
C LEU A 727 19.47 3.09 -5.65
N SER A 728 20.59 3.64 -5.21
CA SER A 728 21.91 3.22 -5.68
C SER A 728 22.89 3.21 -4.52
N PHE A 729 23.91 2.36 -4.63
CA PHE A 729 24.91 2.20 -3.58
C PHE A 729 26.24 1.74 -4.16
N ASP A 730 27.31 2.00 -3.43
CA ASP A 730 28.64 1.43 -3.73
C ASP A 730 29.40 1.13 -2.44
N SER A 731 30.38 0.23 -2.53
CA SER A 731 31.32 -0.01 -1.42
C SER A 731 32.26 1.18 -1.29
N ILE A 732 32.47 1.67 -0.07
CA ILE A 732 33.42 2.74 0.24
C ILE A 732 34.66 2.22 0.97
N CYS A 733 34.86 0.91 1.06
CA CYS A 733 36.05 0.32 1.68
C CYS A 733 37.34 0.72 0.95
N LYS A 734 38.40 0.97 1.74
CA LYS A 734 39.77 1.15 1.24
C LYS A 734 40.65 -0.01 1.69
N GLY A 735 41.17 -0.79 0.73
CA GLY A 735 42.04 -1.94 1.00
C GLY A 735 41.29 -3.27 1.04
N GLU A 736 41.91 -4.28 1.65
CA GLU A 736 41.33 -5.63 1.80
C GLU A 736 40.17 -5.64 2.80
N ILE A 737 39.18 -6.50 2.53
CA ILE A 737 38.00 -6.70 3.35
C ILE A 737 38.34 -7.73 4.41
N ASP A 738 38.38 -7.30 5.68
CA ASP A 738 38.64 -8.19 6.81
C ASP A 738 37.31 -8.71 7.38
N ASP A 739 36.86 -8.21 8.54
CA ASP A 739 35.62 -8.68 9.19
C ASP A 739 34.37 -7.87 8.81
N SER A 740 34.47 -6.94 7.85
CA SER A 740 33.39 -6.01 7.55
C SER A 740 33.47 -5.39 6.16
N ILE A 741 32.32 -4.98 5.63
CA ILE A 741 32.18 -4.20 4.38
C ILE A 741 31.41 -2.93 4.70
N VAL A 742 31.81 -1.81 4.13
CA VAL A 742 31.14 -0.52 4.32
C VAL A 742 30.54 -0.08 2.99
N PHE A 743 29.22 0.06 2.95
CA PHE A 743 28.48 0.60 1.80
C PHE A 743 27.98 2.01 2.10
N CYS A 744 27.97 2.85 1.07
CA CYS A 744 27.23 4.10 1.08
C CYS A 744 26.03 3.95 0.15
N VAL A 745 24.83 4.21 0.67
CA VAL A 745 23.55 4.06 -0.03
C VAL A 745 22.92 5.45 -0.17
N VAL A 746 22.44 5.76 -1.38
CA VAL A 746 21.74 7.01 -1.69
C VAL A 746 20.34 6.76 -2.23
N TYR A 747 19.41 7.60 -1.80
CA TYR A 747 18.00 7.54 -2.15
C TYR A 747 17.46 8.94 -2.46
N GLY A 748 16.87 9.10 -3.65
CA GLY A 748 16.07 10.27 -4.00
C GLY A 748 14.61 10.07 -3.60
N HIS A 749 14.05 10.98 -2.80
CA HIS A 749 12.65 10.89 -2.40
C HIS A 749 11.73 11.21 -3.59
N GLU A 750 10.76 10.33 -3.84
CA GLU A 750 9.71 10.56 -4.83
C GLU A 750 8.92 11.82 -4.44
N THR A 751 8.93 12.85 -5.30
CA THR A 751 8.18 14.09 -5.08
C THR A 751 7.40 14.39 -6.34
N GLU A 752 6.06 14.43 -6.25
CA GLU A 752 5.23 14.70 -7.42
C GLU A 752 5.55 16.10 -8.00
N PRO A 753 5.68 16.24 -9.34
CA PRO A 753 5.79 17.54 -9.98
C PRO A 753 4.58 18.44 -9.64
N PRO A 754 4.75 19.76 -9.51
CA PRO A 754 5.92 20.57 -9.86
C PRO A 754 6.78 20.93 -8.64
N SER A 755 7.45 19.95 -8.01
CA SER A 755 8.52 20.27 -7.07
C SER A 755 9.77 20.77 -7.78
N THR A 756 10.41 21.79 -7.20
CA THR A 756 11.73 22.29 -7.62
C THR A 756 12.84 21.91 -6.64
N SER A 757 12.49 21.23 -5.53
CA SER A 757 13.42 20.82 -4.48
C SER A 757 13.09 19.39 -4.07
N HIS A 758 14.10 18.53 -4.13
CA HIS A 758 13.97 17.12 -3.81
C HIS A 758 14.85 16.78 -2.63
N THR A 759 14.31 15.97 -1.73
CA THR A 759 15.04 15.46 -0.56
C THR A 759 15.81 14.21 -0.95
N LEU A 760 17.08 14.15 -0.58
CA LEU A 760 17.98 13.03 -0.76
C LEU A 760 18.38 12.48 0.60
N ALA A 761 18.21 11.18 0.81
CA ALA A 761 18.77 10.49 1.97
C ALA A 761 20.03 9.75 1.55
N THR A 762 21.12 9.92 2.29
CA THR A 762 22.36 9.16 2.14
C THR A 762 22.72 8.51 3.46
N THR A 763 23.13 7.25 3.46
CA THR A 763 23.60 6.56 4.67
C THR A 763 24.84 5.74 4.39
N THR A 764 25.71 5.69 5.39
CA THR A 764 26.81 4.73 5.45
C THR A 764 26.40 3.57 6.34
N VAL A 765 26.51 2.35 5.83
CA VAL A 765 26.24 1.11 6.56
C VAL A 765 27.47 0.21 6.57
N GLN A 766 27.69 -0.48 7.68
CA GLN A 766 28.73 -1.47 7.86
C GLN A 766 28.09 -2.86 8.00
N VAL A 767 28.35 -3.72 7.03
CA VAL A 767 27.99 -5.15 7.07
C VAL A 767 29.10 -5.89 7.81
N LYS A 768 28.78 -6.56 8.91
CA LYS A 768 29.67 -7.47 9.62
C LYS A 768 29.70 -8.82 8.93
N LEU A 769 30.89 -9.36 8.76
CA LEU A 769 31.12 -10.67 8.16
C LEU A 769 31.58 -11.66 9.24
N LEU A 770 31.29 -12.93 9.00
CA LEU A 770 31.76 -14.05 9.81
C LEU A 770 32.37 -15.10 8.87
N GLU A 771 33.58 -15.54 9.17
CA GLU A 771 34.27 -16.57 8.40
C GLU A 771 33.58 -17.92 8.59
N THR A 772 33.19 -18.56 7.50
CA THR A 772 32.55 -19.88 7.51
C THR A 772 33.61 -20.99 7.46
N ALA A 773 33.20 -22.22 7.76
CA ALA A 773 34.06 -23.40 7.65
C ALA A 773 34.57 -23.66 6.21
N LEU A 774 33.97 -23.02 5.20
CA LEU A 774 34.36 -23.09 3.78
C LEU A 774 35.31 -21.96 3.38
N GLY A 775 35.70 -21.08 4.30
CA GLY A 775 36.56 -19.92 4.04
C GLY A 775 35.85 -18.74 3.36
N THR A 776 34.53 -18.82 3.16
CA THR A 776 33.71 -17.68 2.69
C THR A 776 33.38 -16.76 3.87
N LYS A 777 33.26 -15.46 3.64
CA LYS A 777 32.91 -14.49 4.68
C LYS A 777 31.42 -14.13 4.57
N MET A 778 30.62 -14.79 5.40
CA MET A 778 29.16 -14.67 5.38
C MET A 778 28.69 -13.38 6.08
N PRO A 779 27.80 -12.59 5.47
CA PRO A 779 27.22 -11.43 6.13
C PRO A 779 26.24 -11.87 7.23
N VAL A 780 26.41 -11.33 8.43
CA VAL A 780 25.61 -11.71 9.61
C VAL A 780 24.81 -10.57 10.20
N ARG A 781 25.28 -9.32 10.02
CA ARG A 781 24.67 -8.15 10.62
C ARG A 781 24.94 -6.92 9.79
N LEU A 782 24.01 -5.98 9.81
CA LEU A 782 24.18 -4.65 9.25
C LEU A 782 24.07 -3.62 10.39
N ASP A 783 25.12 -2.84 10.57
CA ASP A 783 25.18 -1.71 11.49
C ASP A 783 25.21 -0.42 10.66
N HIS A 784 24.74 0.68 11.22
CA HIS A 784 24.85 1.96 10.53
C HIS A 784 25.99 2.77 11.09
N VAL A 785 26.66 3.52 10.22
CA VAL A 785 27.81 4.35 10.58
C VAL A 785 27.43 5.82 10.57
N ASP A 786 26.68 6.26 9.56
CA ASP A 786 26.22 7.65 9.47
C ASP A 786 24.98 7.79 8.58
N ILE A 787 24.24 8.87 8.76
CA ILE A 787 23.09 9.23 7.94
C ILE A 787 23.08 10.73 7.72
N SER A 788 22.81 11.12 6.49
CA SER A 788 22.63 12.50 6.08
C SER A 788 21.35 12.64 5.26
N VAL A 789 20.62 13.70 5.53
CA VAL A 789 19.54 14.17 4.65
C VAL A 789 20.01 15.47 4.02
N SER A 790 19.92 15.54 2.71
CA SER A 790 20.31 16.69 1.91
C SER A 790 19.17 17.07 0.96
N SER A 791 19.26 18.22 0.31
CA SER A 791 18.32 18.61 -0.74
C SER A 791 19.04 18.91 -2.05
N ILE A 792 18.33 18.74 -3.17
CA ILE A 792 18.80 19.14 -4.50
C ILE A 792 17.71 19.95 -5.19
N VAL A 793 18.10 21.03 -5.85
CA VAL A 793 17.18 21.95 -6.52
C VAL A 793 17.23 21.68 -8.01
N GLN A 794 16.21 20.99 -8.52
CA GLN A 794 16.06 20.66 -9.93
C GLN A 794 14.58 20.52 -10.27
N LYS A 795 14.22 20.74 -11.54
CA LYS A 795 12.84 20.54 -12.00
C LYS A 795 12.64 19.09 -12.47
N GLY A 796 11.47 18.53 -12.17
CA GLY A 796 11.03 17.22 -12.67
C GLY A 796 11.39 16.05 -11.75
N TRP A 797 11.16 14.82 -12.21
CA TRP A 797 11.47 13.62 -11.45
C TRP A 797 12.98 13.41 -11.34
N ILE A 798 13.46 12.99 -10.17
CA ILE A 798 14.88 12.68 -9.96
C ILE A 798 15.08 11.18 -9.81
N LEU A 799 15.83 10.58 -10.74
CA LEU A 799 16.26 9.18 -10.66
C LEU A 799 17.71 9.10 -10.17
N THR A 800 17.92 8.57 -8.97
CA THR A 800 19.23 8.23 -8.39
C THR A 800 19.64 6.81 -8.76
N ASN A 801 19.85 6.57 -10.06
CA ASN A 801 20.00 5.23 -10.61
C ASN A 801 21.45 4.71 -10.65
N TYR A 802 22.44 5.52 -10.28
CA TYR A 802 23.83 5.10 -10.26
C TYR A 802 24.66 5.82 -9.20
N ALA A 803 25.50 5.05 -8.51
CA ALA A 803 26.46 5.54 -7.53
C ALA A 803 27.79 4.79 -7.66
N PHE A 804 28.87 5.46 -7.27
CA PHE A 804 30.22 4.89 -7.26
C PHE A 804 31.13 5.65 -6.28
N SER A 805 32.14 4.99 -5.74
CA SER A 805 33.15 5.62 -4.87
C SER A 805 34.54 5.63 -5.52
N VAL A 806 35.34 6.65 -5.18
CA VAL A 806 36.72 6.86 -5.68
C VAL A 806 37.72 6.91 -4.55
#